data_AF-A0A7X8VVK9-F1
#
_entry.id   AF-A0A7X8VVK9-F1
#
_cell.length_a   1.000
_cell.length_b   1.000
_cell.length_c   1.000
_cell.angle_alpha   90.00
_cell.angle_beta   90.00
_cell.angle_gamma   90.00
#
_symmetry.space_group_name_H-M   'P 1'
#
loop_
_entity.id
_entity.type
_entity.pdbx_description
1 polymer ?
#
loop_
_entity_poly.entity_id
_entity_poly.type
_entity_poly.pdbx_seq_one_letter_code
_entity_poly.pdbx_strand_id
1 'polypeptide(L)'
;MGTAPQINILAEKLLIMVLRRQVLVWLAIIVLLLLAFFAAALGNYRNDLSQMFPHGSISGNMYRVMAKSRLGESVQLEIDSGQPGGAAALSAAAATLAERLTAWPEITAVDYQLSSAATAALSDFPALLPLLRDASILASASPEQAVRKAKKALMLPAAPINTLRLDPFGWNAQFLQELRTLQQLSGLKISLQHPYMTDESAERLLLNLHLDLPEGIDAQRSGELFQRLRDEASALLPSSARLTIISPLLHNMENEQTIRGDIYKISLASMLALVLLFLFVYRGALDAVWIPMLPFASTVLVTGALAVIFQNICLLILGVSGSIAGLAVDQGIYSYTAFSGRQRIRKLAGLFLPLCMSALTSAAVFLTLGFAGIEAYLQLGIFAASILLVNLLLSFFILPTLLGKRQELHFSFASFHPRLGQARVITALWLLLCLGAAILLPGNKIDFNLSALDGTSAETLQAEQDFQQRWRTAEAGDMIVVTGTGQQEILEHCERLEAELPLAGRCFHPATLWPSQQKQRKNLESWCHPDCTRRLQELQNHLADECRQAGLPATFYQPFFASLQAGCSNGLEQNAPPFLQEINGRLLRQQQDSGTGLFFFAAQQSEQDKLALLRALDAAGNCAWLSNEAFRLAGMTDLKPILTKVLLLAVIAVLLLLLPVYRSPWKLALIFLPGLTAALWFTGLLAASGSPLNLASCFGMIILIGLVIDYGIFALHNYATESSTNVPTAVFLSATTTLFTSAALLFSRHPVLFHTGLVLSCEILFTAITALYVIPALLVALRKRPPRSTLLAAICLTFLAVGCRSTSPEELFAPRRLRGTEAAHEWQAFQAAHNRAGTQLLNLKVDIWWYSFPMLLAIQKDPATRKIAATGMLPSGAVLFSVSGSDGQELSKTVSEVFPEIAKRKIFATIYQDLCNIFFTAPPDWHFPLVTSIPVQRQLPDGEQQSLAGKPLRLVQKRLGTFPNREWIVYYSEWDEDLTSCTEIVYKNYRTGCKFTFRPPRQEQQDTP
;
A
#
# COMPACT_ATOMS: atom_id res chain seq x y z
N MET A 1 5.72 3.19 -46.55
CA MET A 1 5.30 4.47 -47.15
C MET A 1 4.07 4.35 -48.08
N GLY A 2 3.49 3.17 -48.35
CA GLY A 2 2.40 3.00 -49.33
C GLY A 2 0.96 3.38 -48.90
N THR A 3 0.65 3.46 -47.61
CA THR A 3 -0.75 3.65 -47.13
C THR A 3 -1.12 5.10 -46.76
N ALA A 4 -0.14 5.94 -46.39
CA ALA A 4 -0.36 7.34 -45.99
C ALA A 4 -1.07 8.21 -47.05
N PRO A 5 -0.77 8.09 -48.37
CA PRO A 5 -1.44 8.90 -49.39
C PRO A 5 -2.93 8.58 -49.50
N GLN A 6 -3.32 7.31 -49.34
CA GLN A 6 -4.71 6.86 -49.44
C GLN A 6 -5.56 7.38 -48.26
N ILE A 7 -4.99 7.39 -47.06
CA ILE A 7 -5.65 7.93 -45.85
C ILE A 7 -5.91 9.44 -46.01
N ASN A 8 -4.92 10.19 -46.51
CA ASN A 8 -5.06 11.63 -46.70
C ASN A 8 -6.13 11.97 -47.76
N ILE A 9 -6.24 11.19 -48.83
CA ILE A 9 -7.29 11.35 -49.86
C ILE A 9 -8.67 11.08 -49.27
N LEU A 10 -8.81 10.05 -48.43
CA LEU A 10 -10.08 9.75 -47.75
C LEU A 10 -10.48 10.89 -46.80
N ALA A 11 -9.54 11.38 -45.99
CA ALA A 11 -9.75 12.50 -45.08
C ALA A 11 -10.19 13.77 -45.84
N GLU A 12 -9.57 14.05 -46.99
CA GLU A 12 -9.96 15.17 -47.86
C GLU A 12 -11.42 15.04 -48.34
N LYS A 13 -11.82 13.85 -48.82
CA LYS A 13 -13.21 13.59 -49.26
C LYS A 13 -14.23 13.78 -48.14
N LEU A 14 -13.94 13.25 -46.94
CA LEU A 14 -14.79 13.38 -45.76
C LEU A 14 -14.92 14.84 -45.33
N LEU A 15 -13.81 15.58 -45.29
CA LEU A 15 -13.81 17.00 -44.94
C LEU A 15 -14.67 17.82 -45.92
N ILE A 16 -14.58 17.56 -47.22
CA ILE A 16 -15.43 18.19 -48.24
C ILE A 16 -16.92 17.85 -48.02
N MET A 17 -17.23 16.60 -47.66
CA MET A 17 -18.59 16.19 -47.38
C MET A 17 -19.19 16.94 -46.18
N VAL A 18 -18.43 17.08 -45.09
CA VAL A 18 -18.84 17.84 -43.89
C VAL A 18 -19.07 19.31 -44.23
N LEU A 19 -18.14 19.94 -44.96
CA LEU A 19 -18.28 21.34 -45.39
C LEU A 19 -19.52 21.57 -46.26
N ARG A 20 -19.93 20.60 -47.08
CA ARG A 20 -21.16 20.69 -47.91
C ARG A 20 -22.43 20.52 -47.10
N ARG A 21 -22.41 19.74 -46.01
CA ARG A 21 -23.58 19.42 -45.17
C ARG A 21 -23.52 20.09 -43.79
N GLN A 22 -22.84 21.23 -43.69
CA GLN A 22 -22.55 21.88 -42.41
C GLN A 22 -23.78 22.11 -41.51
N VAL A 23 -24.93 22.51 -42.07
CA VAL A 23 -26.16 22.79 -41.29
C VAL A 23 -26.65 21.54 -40.55
N LEU A 24 -26.68 20.39 -41.24
CA LEU A 24 -27.12 19.12 -40.63
C LEU A 24 -26.16 18.66 -39.54
N VAL A 25 -24.85 18.83 -39.77
CA VAL A 25 -23.80 18.47 -38.80
C VAL A 25 -23.91 19.34 -37.55
N TRP A 26 -24.12 20.65 -37.71
CA TRP A 26 -24.32 21.57 -36.59
C TRP A 26 -25.56 21.25 -35.78
N LEU A 27 -26.69 20.94 -36.44
CA LEU A 27 -27.91 20.54 -35.76
C LEU A 27 -27.70 19.26 -34.94
N ALA A 28 -27.04 18.26 -35.51
CA ALA A 28 -26.68 17.03 -34.79
C ALA A 28 -25.78 17.30 -33.56
N ILE A 29 -24.77 18.16 -33.69
CA ILE A 29 -23.86 18.49 -32.58
C ILE A 29 -24.57 19.26 -31.48
N ILE A 30 -25.42 20.23 -31.82
CA ILE A 30 -26.20 20.99 -30.82
C ILE A 30 -27.14 20.05 -30.07
N VAL A 31 -27.83 19.15 -30.77
CA VAL A 31 -28.69 18.13 -30.14
C VAL A 31 -27.86 17.23 -29.21
N LEU A 32 -26.71 16.75 -29.66
CA LEU A 32 -25.82 15.92 -28.84
C LEU A 32 -25.29 16.67 -27.61
N LEU A 33 -24.92 17.94 -27.74
CA LEU A 33 -24.48 18.78 -26.62
C LEU A 33 -25.60 19.00 -25.60
N LEU A 34 -26.82 19.27 -26.06
CA LEU A 34 -27.98 19.41 -25.19
C LEU A 34 -28.28 18.11 -24.44
N LEU A 35 -28.34 16.98 -25.15
CA LEU A 35 -28.55 15.67 -24.55
C LEU A 35 -27.46 15.33 -23.53
N ALA A 36 -26.19 15.58 -23.87
CA ALA A 36 -25.07 15.34 -22.97
C ALA A 36 -25.10 16.26 -21.75
N PHE A 37 -25.50 17.52 -21.90
CA PHE A 37 -25.66 18.45 -20.79
C PHE A 37 -26.77 17.99 -19.84
N PHE A 38 -27.94 17.58 -20.36
CA PHE A 38 -29.02 17.02 -19.54
C PHE A 38 -28.59 15.73 -18.83
N ALA A 39 -27.90 14.83 -19.52
CA ALA A 39 -27.39 13.61 -18.91
C ALA A 39 -26.36 13.89 -17.80
N ALA A 40 -25.44 14.84 -18.04
CA ALA A 40 -24.47 15.26 -17.03
C ALA A 40 -25.15 15.92 -15.82
N ALA A 41 -26.17 16.76 -16.03
CA ALA A 41 -26.90 17.40 -14.94
C ALA A 41 -27.68 16.40 -14.05
N LEU A 42 -28.07 15.26 -14.61
CA LEU A 42 -28.76 14.17 -13.90
C LEU A 42 -27.81 13.11 -13.34
N GLY A 43 -26.50 13.21 -13.61
CA GLY A 43 -25.51 12.24 -13.15
C GLY A 43 -25.28 12.30 -11.65
N ASN A 44 -24.98 11.15 -11.03
CA ASN A 44 -24.57 11.09 -9.63
C ASN A 44 -23.05 11.25 -9.53
N TYR A 45 -22.63 12.28 -8.79
CA TYR A 45 -21.22 12.57 -8.53
C TYR A 45 -20.92 12.36 -7.06
N ARG A 46 -19.99 11.44 -6.75
CA ARG A 46 -19.61 11.10 -5.37
C ARG A 46 -18.10 11.10 -5.20
N ASN A 47 -17.66 11.36 -3.98
CA ASN A 47 -16.27 11.22 -3.58
C ASN A 47 -16.13 9.97 -2.71
N ASP A 48 -16.11 8.79 -3.34
CA ASP A 48 -15.87 7.54 -2.61
C ASP A 48 -14.39 7.17 -2.68
N LEU A 49 -13.71 7.29 -1.54
CA LEU A 49 -12.30 6.92 -1.38
C LEU A 49 -12.08 5.41 -1.62
N SER A 50 -13.12 4.57 -1.52
CA SER A 50 -13.03 3.13 -1.83
C SER A 50 -12.58 2.88 -3.27
N GLN A 51 -12.99 3.76 -4.20
CA GLN A 51 -12.69 3.69 -5.62
C GLN A 51 -11.24 4.06 -5.95
N MET A 52 -10.50 4.59 -4.98
CA MET A 52 -9.07 4.94 -5.13
C MET A 52 -8.14 3.76 -4.84
N PHE A 53 -8.67 2.66 -4.29
CA PHE A 53 -7.89 1.47 -3.94
C PHE A 53 -8.15 0.29 -4.90
N PRO A 54 -7.12 -0.53 -5.18
CA PRO A 54 -7.29 -1.69 -6.04
C PRO A 54 -8.12 -2.78 -5.38
N HIS A 55 -8.97 -3.46 -6.16
CA HIS A 55 -9.69 -4.64 -5.66
C HIS A 55 -8.72 -5.79 -5.31
N GLY A 56 -8.94 -6.43 -4.16
CA GLY A 56 -8.11 -7.55 -3.69
C GLY A 56 -6.69 -7.15 -3.27
N SER A 57 -6.47 -5.87 -2.97
CA SER A 57 -5.24 -5.35 -2.38
C SER A 57 -5.37 -5.21 -0.87
N ILE A 58 -4.23 -5.14 -0.16
CA ILE A 58 -4.20 -4.99 1.30
C ILE A 58 -4.89 -3.69 1.71
N SER A 59 -4.52 -2.58 1.07
CA SER A 59 -5.09 -1.25 1.30
C SER A 59 -6.59 -1.19 0.99
N GLY A 60 -7.04 -1.84 -0.09
CA GLY A 60 -8.45 -1.96 -0.41
C GLY A 60 -9.22 -2.80 0.62
N ASN A 61 -8.63 -3.89 1.11
CA ASN A 61 -9.23 -4.71 2.16
C ASN A 61 -9.35 -3.95 3.48
N MET A 62 -8.28 -3.25 3.88
CA MET A 62 -8.28 -2.39 5.07
C MET A 62 -9.39 -1.35 5.02
N TYR A 63 -9.51 -0.63 3.89
CA TYR A 63 -10.58 0.35 3.72
C TYR A 63 -11.96 -0.29 3.77
N ARG A 64 -12.15 -1.44 3.10
CA ARG A 64 -13.42 -2.19 3.11
C ARG A 64 -13.83 -2.60 4.53
N VAL A 65 -12.90 -3.12 5.32
CA VAL A 65 -13.16 -3.48 6.72
C VAL A 65 -13.46 -2.23 7.56
N MET A 66 -12.72 -1.13 7.35
CA MET A 66 -13.00 0.16 8.01
C MET A 66 -14.40 0.69 7.67
N ALA A 67 -14.80 0.64 6.40
CA ALA A 67 -16.14 1.05 5.96
C ALA A 67 -17.23 0.16 6.58
N LYS A 68 -17.04 -1.17 6.56
CA LYS A 68 -17.94 -2.12 7.24
C LYS A 68 -18.00 -1.94 8.74
N SER A 69 -16.91 -1.51 9.36
CA SER A 69 -16.86 -1.31 10.81
C SER A 69 -17.71 -0.15 11.31
N ARG A 70 -18.12 0.75 10.39
CA ARG A 70 -18.84 1.98 10.66
C ARG A 70 -18.23 2.85 11.78
N LEU A 71 -16.93 2.69 12.06
CA LEU A 71 -16.20 3.59 12.96
C LEU A 71 -16.17 5.02 12.43
N GLY A 72 -16.31 5.18 11.11
CA GLY A 72 -16.51 6.46 10.44
C GLY A 72 -17.78 7.21 10.86
N GLU A 73 -18.78 6.52 11.45
CA GLU A 73 -20.06 7.08 11.90
C GLU A 73 -20.04 7.49 13.38
N SER A 74 -18.86 7.80 13.91
CA SER A 74 -18.70 8.34 15.25
C SER A 74 -18.52 9.85 15.24
N VAL A 75 -19.12 10.53 16.22
CA VAL A 75 -18.96 11.96 16.45
C VAL A 75 -18.52 12.17 17.89
N GLN A 76 -17.39 12.85 18.07
CA GLN A 76 -16.86 13.21 19.37
C GLN A 76 -17.10 14.71 19.58
N LEU A 77 -17.72 15.04 20.70
CA LEU A 77 -17.97 16.41 21.12
C LEU A 77 -17.07 16.73 22.31
N GLU A 78 -16.15 17.65 22.11
CA GLU A 78 -15.36 18.22 23.18
C GLU A 78 -15.98 19.55 23.60
N ILE A 79 -16.31 19.67 24.88
CA ILE A 79 -16.87 20.89 25.47
C ILE A 79 -15.84 21.47 26.44
N ASP A 80 -15.28 22.61 26.07
CA ASP A 80 -14.29 23.33 26.87
C ASP A 80 -14.99 24.36 27.76
N SER A 81 -14.75 24.30 29.07
CA SER A 81 -15.29 25.27 30.03
C SER A 81 -14.48 26.58 30.11
N GLY A 82 -13.26 26.60 29.57
CA GLY A 82 -12.32 27.72 29.60
C GLY A 82 -11.68 27.98 30.97
N GLN A 83 -11.93 27.13 31.98
CA GLN A 83 -11.31 27.21 33.30
C GLN A 83 -10.96 25.81 33.85
N PRO A 84 -9.81 25.63 34.51
CA PRO A 84 -9.47 24.38 35.19
C PRO A 84 -10.52 24.02 36.25
N GLY A 85 -11.01 22.78 36.23
CA GLY A 85 -12.09 22.33 37.11
C GLY A 85 -13.51 22.79 36.73
N GLY A 86 -13.67 23.53 35.63
CA GLY A 86 -14.97 24.03 35.16
C GLY A 86 -15.89 22.96 34.57
N ALA A 87 -15.38 21.76 34.27
CA ALA A 87 -16.18 20.66 33.71
C ALA A 87 -17.36 20.25 34.61
N ALA A 88 -17.20 20.34 35.94
CA ALA A 88 -18.27 20.04 36.88
C ALA A 88 -19.48 20.97 36.71
N ALA A 89 -19.25 22.26 36.39
CA ALA A 89 -20.32 23.23 36.15
C ALA A 89 -21.09 22.96 34.84
N LEU A 90 -20.44 22.33 33.86
CA LEU A 90 -21.04 21.98 32.57
C LEU A 90 -21.77 20.63 32.57
N SER A 91 -21.54 19.79 33.57
CA SER A 91 -22.06 18.42 33.64
C SER A 91 -23.59 18.32 33.51
N ALA A 92 -24.32 19.24 34.15
CA ALA A 92 -25.78 19.28 34.07
C ALA A 92 -26.27 19.62 32.65
N ALA A 93 -25.65 20.62 32.02
CA ALA A 93 -25.97 21.00 30.64
C ALA A 93 -25.61 19.88 29.64
N ALA A 94 -24.46 19.23 29.85
CA ALA A 94 -24.03 18.08 29.05
C ALA A 94 -24.98 16.88 29.19
N ALA A 95 -25.51 16.62 30.39
CA ALA A 95 -26.51 15.57 30.60
C ALA A 95 -27.82 15.85 29.86
N THR A 96 -28.32 17.09 29.92
CA THR A 96 -29.51 17.50 29.16
C THR A 96 -29.28 17.43 27.65
N LEU A 97 -28.09 17.81 27.18
CA LEU A 97 -27.71 17.67 25.78
C LEU A 97 -27.70 16.20 25.36
N ALA A 98 -27.08 15.31 26.15
CA ALA A 98 -27.05 13.87 25.88
C ALA A 98 -28.44 13.25 25.83
N GLU A 99 -29.36 13.67 26.70
CA GLU A 99 -30.76 13.20 26.70
C GLU A 99 -31.49 13.61 25.42
N ARG A 100 -31.36 14.87 24.98
CA ARG A 100 -31.96 15.37 23.74
C ARG A 100 -31.39 14.68 22.51
N LEU A 101 -30.08 14.49 22.47
CA LEU A 101 -29.40 13.80 21.37
C LEU A 101 -29.83 12.34 21.27
N THR A 102 -30.06 11.66 22.41
CA THR A 102 -30.54 10.27 22.41
C THR A 102 -31.96 10.14 21.83
N ALA A 103 -32.74 11.22 21.79
CA ALA A 103 -34.06 11.23 21.17
C ALA A 103 -34.01 11.37 19.63
N TRP A 104 -32.85 11.64 19.04
CA TRP A 104 -32.69 11.77 17.60
C TRP A 104 -32.69 10.40 16.93
N PRO A 105 -33.41 10.21 15.82
CA PRO A 105 -33.48 8.92 15.14
C PRO A 105 -32.13 8.47 14.56
N GLU A 106 -31.23 9.41 14.26
CA GLU A 106 -29.90 9.12 13.74
C GLU A 106 -28.89 8.67 14.81
N ILE A 107 -29.18 8.87 16.11
CA ILE A 107 -28.27 8.62 17.22
C ILE A 107 -28.71 7.36 17.97
N THR A 108 -27.83 6.36 18.02
CA THR A 108 -28.11 5.09 18.72
C THR A 108 -27.71 5.12 20.19
N ALA A 109 -26.62 5.80 20.50
CA ALA A 109 -26.09 5.88 21.86
C ALA A 109 -25.23 7.13 22.04
N VAL A 110 -25.21 7.64 23.29
CA VAL A 110 -24.40 8.76 23.73
C VAL A 110 -23.60 8.35 24.97
N ASP A 111 -22.29 8.17 24.82
CA ASP A 111 -21.39 7.84 25.92
C ASP A 111 -20.76 9.11 26.51
N TYR A 112 -21.07 9.39 27.77
CA TYR A 112 -20.53 10.56 28.48
C TYR A 112 -20.22 10.31 29.97
N GLN A 113 -20.71 9.21 30.55
CA GLN A 113 -20.49 8.83 31.94
C GLN A 113 -19.58 7.61 32.08
N LEU A 114 -18.95 7.50 33.24
CA LEU A 114 -18.20 6.33 33.70
C LEU A 114 -18.98 5.68 34.85
N SER A 115 -19.39 4.42 34.68
CA SER A 115 -20.20 3.74 35.70
C SER A 115 -19.45 3.52 37.01
N SER A 116 -20.12 3.86 38.12
CA SER A 116 -19.66 3.61 39.49
C SER A 116 -19.86 2.15 39.95
N ALA A 117 -20.34 1.25 39.07
CA ALA A 117 -20.69 -0.13 39.40
C ALA A 117 -19.47 -1.08 39.57
N ALA A 118 -18.26 -0.62 39.24
CA ALA A 118 -17.05 -1.45 39.27
C ALA A 118 -16.73 -2.05 40.65
N THR A 119 -16.99 -1.31 41.74
CA THR A 119 -16.70 -1.79 43.11
C THR A 119 -17.68 -2.86 43.61
N ALA A 120 -18.94 -2.81 43.17
CA ALA A 120 -19.94 -3.82 43.50
C ALA A 120 -19.69 -5.12 42.70
N ALA A 121 -19.24 -5.01 41.46
CA ALA A 121 -18.98 -6.18 40.60
C ALA A 121 -17.79 -7.05 41.06
N LEU A 122 -16.90 -6.53 41.92
CA LEU A 122 -15.75 -7.28 42.44
C LEU A 122 -16.14 -8.41 43.41
N SER A 123 -17.33 -8.36 44.01
CA SER A 123 -17.79 -9.45 44.89
C SER A 123 -18.21 -10.70 44.13
N ASP A 124 -18.65 -10.55 42.89
CA ASP A 124 -19.22 -11.63 42.07
C ASP A 124 -18.16 -12.31 41.18
N PHE A 125 -16.98 -11.70 41.09
CA PHE A 125 -15.87 -12.17 40.27
C PHE A 125 -15.43 -13.63 40.54
N PRO A 126 -15.37 -14.13 41.78
CA PRO A 126 -14.98 -15.52 42.03
C PRO A 126 -15.92 -16.55 41.39
N ALA A 127 -17.21 -16.24 41.24
CA ALA A 127 -18.16 -17.10 40.54
C ALA A 127 -17.93 -17.13 39.02
N LEU A 128 -17.40 -16.04 38.46
CA LEU A 128 -17.13 -15.89 37.02
C LEU A 128 -15.76 -16.44 36.61
N LEU A 129 -14.83 -16.60 37.57
CA LEU A 129 -13.46 -17.06 37.31
C LEU A 129 -13.39 -18.34 36.46
N PRO A 130 -14.25 -19.38 36.66
CA PRO A 130 -14.21 -20.60 35.85
C PRO A 130 -14.51 -20.38 34.36
N LEU A 131 -15.19 -19.29 34.01
CA LEU A 131 -15.47 -18.91 32.62
C LEU A 131 -14.32 -18.08 32.03
N LEU A 132 -13.72 -17.22 32.84
CA LEU A 132 -12.70 -16.25 32.39
C LEU A 132 -11.31 -16.86 32.21
N ARG A 133 -10.91 -17.83 33.07
CA ARG A 133 -9.54 -18.36 33.12
C ARG A 133 -9.51 -19.88 33.19
N ASP A 134 -8.42 -20.45 32.73
CA ASP A 134 -8.09 -21.86 32.91
C ASP A 134 -7.64 -22.17 34.35
N ALA A 135 -7.95 -23.36 34.86
CA ALA A 135 -7.58 -23.88 36.17
C ALA A 135 -6.06 -23.92 36.43
N SER A 136 -5.22 -23.76 35.41
CA SER A 136 -3.76 -23.60 35.57
C SER A 136 -3.37 -22.42 36.48
N ILE A 137 -4.25 -21.42 36.65
CA ILE A 137 -4.05 -20.31 37.59
C ILE A 137 -3.87 -20.77 39.05
N LEU A 138 -4.39 -21.95 39.41
CA LEU A 138 -4.20 -22.56 40.74
C LEU A 138 -2.71 -22.76 41.09
N ALA A 139 -1.84 -22.91 40.10
CA ALA A 139 -0.39 -23.02 40.32
C ALA A 139 0.24 -21.74 40.90
N SER A 140 -0.43 -20.59 40.74
CA SER A 140 0.01 -19.30 41.31
C SER A 140 -0.45 -19.08 42.75
N ALA A 141 -1.32 -19.95 43.27
CA ALA A 141 -1.91 -19.80 44.60
C ALA A 141 -0.87 -20.08 45.69
N SER A 142 -0.70 -19.13 46.63
CA SER A 142 0.18 -19.29 47.79
C SER A 142 -0.59 -19.01 49.09
N PRO A 143 -1.05 -20.06 49.80
CA PRO A 143 -1.81 -19.93 51.05
C PRO A 143 -1.12 -19.08 52.11
N GLU A 144 0.20 -19.23 52.27
CA GLU A 144 0.99 -18.53 53.27
C GLU A 144 1.04 -17.02 52.99
N GLN A 145 1.17 -16.64 51.72
CA GLN A 145 1.17 -15.23 51.31
C GLN A 145 -0.22 -14.61 51.47
N ALA A 146 -1.27 -15.34 51.10
CA ALA A 146 -2.66 -14.90 51.26
C ALA A 146 -2.97 -14.55 52.73
N VAL A 147 -2.65 -15.45 53.65
CA VAL A 147 -2.89 -15.28 55.09
C VAL A 147 -2.01 -14.16 55.68
N ARG A 148 -0.73 -14.09 55.29
CA ARG A 148 0.16 -12.98 55.70
C ARG A 148 -0.37 -11.62 55.25
N LYS A 149 -0.88 -11.52 54.01
CA LYS A 149 -1.45 -10.29 53.46
C LYS A 149 -2.73 -9.90 54.18
N ALA A 150 -3.64 -10.85 54.44
CA ALA A 150 -4.84 -10.60 55.22
C ALA A 150 -4.53 -10.13 56.64
N LYS A 151 -3.56 -10.76 57.33
CA LYS A 151 -3.13 -10.33 58.68
C LYS A 151 -2.59 -8.90 58.68
N LYS A 152 -1.76 -8.54 57.69
CA LYS A 152 -1.27 -7.15 57.54
C LYS A 152 -2.40 -6.17 57.27
N ALA A 153 -3.35 -6.53 56.40
CA ALA A 153 -4.48 -5.66 56.08
C ALA A 153 -5.40 -5.45 57.29
N LEU A 154 -5.69 -6.50 58.07
CA LEU A 154 -6.53 -6.45 59.27
C LEU A 154 -5.95 -5.62 60.43
N MET A 155 -4.65 -5.27 60.38
CA MET A 155 -4.03 -4.32 61.32
C MET A 155 -4.37 -2.86 61.00
N LEU A 156 -5.00 -2.59 59.85
CA LEU A 156 -5.41 -1.23 59.43
C LEU A 156 -6.87 -0.95 59.86
N PRO A 157 -7.21 0.27 60.32
CA PRO A 157 -8.54 0.60 60.87
C PRO A 157 -9.73 0.52 59.90
N ALA A 158 -9.49 0.33 58.60
CA ALA A 158 -10.51 0.33 57.55
C ALA A 158 -10.29 -0.77 56.50
N ALA A 159 -9.77 -1.93 56.92
CA ALA A 159 -9.50 -3.05 56.02
C ALA A 159 -10.81 -3.53 55.34
N PRO A 160 -10.85 -3.67 53.99
CA PRO A 160 -12.03 -4.18 53.31
C PRO A 160 -12.11 -5.71 53.47
N ILE A 161 -12.62 -6.16 54.62
CA ILE A 161 -12.63 -7.58 55.01
C ILE A 161 -13.35 -8.45 53.97
N ASN A 162 -14.47 -7.97 53.42
CA ASN A 162 -15.23 -8.73 52.43
C ASN A 162 -14.45 -8.97 51.13
N THR A 163 -13.74 -7.96 50.61
CA THR A 163 -12.91 -8.15 49.41
C THR A 163 -11.71 -9.06 49.71
N LEU A 164 -11.13 -8.97 50.91
CA LEU A 164 -10.03 -9.85 51.32
C LEU A 164 -10.46 -11.32 51.39
N ARG A 165 -11.69 -11.60 51.87
CA ARG A 165 -12.23 -12.97 51.96
C ARG A 165 -12.61 -13.56 50.60
N LEU A 166 -12.95 -12.72 49.63
CA LEU A 166 -13.36 -13.11 48.28
C LEU A 166 -12.20 -13.12 47.27
N ASP A 167 -11.03 -12.59 47.62
CA ASP A 167 -9.83 -12.63 46.76
C ASP A 167 -8.57 -12.97 47.57
N PRO A 168 -8.41 -14.24 48.01
CA PRO A 168 -7.24 -14.68 48.78
C PRO A 168 -5.91 -14.48 48.03
N PHE A 169 -5.92 -14.73 46.71
CA PHE A 169 -4.70 -14.81 45.89
C PHE A 169 -4.41 -13.54 45.08
N GLY A 170 -5.31 -12.56 45.07
CA GLY A 170 -5.14 -11.32 44.31
C GLY A 170 -5.51 -11.45 42.82
N TRP A 171 -6.31 -12.45 42.44
CA TRP A 171 -6.70 -12.68 41.05
C TRP A 171 -7.66 -11.62 40.53
N ASN A 172 -8.49 -11.02 41.40
CA ASN A 172 -9.33 -9.88 40.99
C ASN A 172 -8.44 -8.67 40.64
N ALA A 173 -7.35 -8.46 41.40
CA ALA A 173 -6.39 -7.40 41.11
C ALA A 173 -5.63 -7.63 39.79
N GLN A 174 -5.32 -8.88 39.45
CA GLN A 174 -4.73 -9.24 38.15
C GLN A 174 -5.70 -8.93 36.99
N PHE A 175 -6.99 -9.22 37.15
CA PHE A 175 -8.00 -8.84 36.16
C PHE A 175 -8.13 -7.32 36.00
N LEU A 176 -8.16 -6.58 37.11
CA LEU A 176 -8.16 -5.11 37.07
C LEU A 176 -6.89 -4.53 36.42
N GLN A 177 -5.78 -5.26 36.44
CA GLN A 177 -4.56 -4.88 35.72
C GLN A 177 -4.76 -4.93 34.20
N GLU A 178 -5.61 -5.83 33.68
CA GLU A 178 -5.93 -5.87 32.25
C GLU A 178 -6.69 -4.62 31.79
N LEU A 179 -7.56 -4.07 32.64
CA LEU A 179 -8.22 -2.78 32.36
C LEU A 179 -7.21 -1.62 32.35
N ARG A 180 -6.15 -1.68 33.16
CA ARG A 180 -5.03 -0.71 33.06
C ARG A 180 -4.25 -0.90 31.77
N THR A 181 -4.06 -2.13 31.31
CA THR A 181 -3.46 -2.42 30.01
C THR A 181 -4.30 -1.81 28.88
N LEU A 182 -5.63 -1.89 28.93
CA LEU A 182 -6.50 -1.18 27.99
C LEU A 182 -6.27 0.33 28.03
N GLN A 183 -6.20 0.95 29.21
CA GLN A 183 -5.93 2.38 29.32
C GLN A 183 -4.56 2.75 28.72
N GLN A 184 -3.52 1.96 28.98
CA GLN A 184 -2.17 2.16 28.44
C GLN A 184 -2.14 2.00 26.91
N LEU A 185 -2.75 0.94 26.38
CA LEU A 185 -2.72 0.62 24.95
C LEU A 185 -3.67 1.51 24.13
N SER A 186 -4.86 1.86 24.64
CA SER A 186 -5.74 2.83 23.98
C SER A 186 -5.16 4.25 23.99
N GLY A 187 -4.31 4.52 24.99
CA GLY A 187 -3.68 5.79 25.25
C GLY A 187 -4.63 6.88 25.75
N LEU A 188 -5.86 6.56 26.14
CA LEU A 188 -6.86 7.56 26.53
C LEU A 188 -6.53 8.19 27.90
N LYS A 189 -6.32 9.52 27.90
CA LYS A 189 -6.10 10.36 29.10
C LYS A 189 -7.41 10.82 29.73
N ILE A 190 -8.23 9.87 30.18
CA ILE A 190 -9.49 10.17 30.86
C ILE A 190 -9.27 10.14 32.36
N SER A 191 -9.67 11.21 33.05
CA SER A 191 -9.69 11.24 34.51
C SER A 191 -10.82 10.38 35.05
N LEU A 192 -10.49 9.40 35.90
CA LEU A 192 -11.45 8.55 36.60
C LEU A 192 -11.93 9.16 37.92
N GLN A 193 -11.52 10.41 38.23
CA GLN A 193 -11.90 11.10 39.48
C GLN A 193 -13.32 11.67 39.43
N HIS A 194 -13.87 11.81 38.23
CA HIS A 194 -15.20 12.36 38.00
C HIS A 194 -16.11 11.29 37.37
N PRO A 195 -17.44 11.35 37.60
CA PRO A 195 -18.39 10.43 36.98
C PRO A 195 -18.57 10.67 35.47
N TYR A 196 -17.96 11.71 34.92
CA TYR A 196 -18.00 12.10 33.51
C TYR A 196 -16.62 11.95 32.87
N MET A 197 -16.59 11.73 31.55
CA MET A 197 -15.35 11.70 30.79
C MET A 197 -14.74 13.11 30.74
N THR A 198 -13.70 13.31 31.55
CA THR A 198 -12.98 14.58 31.69
C THR A 198 -11.50 14.40 31.41
N ASP A 199 -10.86 15.48 30.99
CA ASP A 199 -9.40 15.52 30.89
C ASP A 199 -8.75 15.55 32.28
N GLU A 200 -7.43 15.36 32.37
CA GLU A 200 -6.71 15.32 33.66
C GLU A 200 -6.89 16.59 34.51
N SER A 201 -7.12 17.74 33.87
CA SER A 201 -7.32 19.04 34.55
C SER A 201 -8.79 19.37 34.87
N ALA A 202 -9.73 18.50 34.48
CA ALA A 202 -11.17 18.71 34.59
C ALA A 202 -11.65 20.06 33.99
N GLU A 203 -11.00 20.51 32.92
CA GLU A 203 -11.34 21.70 32.15
C GLU A 203 -12.36 21.39 31.05
N ARG A 204 -12.32 20.16 30.51
CA ARG A 204 -13.10 19.75 29.34
C ARG A 204 -13.92 18.49 29.59
N LEU A 205 -15.06 18.40 28.89
CA LEU A 205 -15.94 17.22 28.85
C LEU A 205 -15.91 16.59 27.47
N LEU A 206 -15.97 15.25 27.43
CA LEU A 206 -16.08 14.47 26.20
C LEU A 206 -17.43 13.75 26.14
N LEU A 207 -18.16 13.92 25.04
CA LEU A 207 -19.34 13.11 24.70
C LEU A 207 -19.05 12.37 23.39
N ASN A 208 -19.24 11.06 23.37
CA ASN A 208 -19.13 10.26 22.15
C ASN A 208 -20.53 9.87 21.67
N LEU A 209 -20.87 10.28 20.45
CA LEU A 209 -22.12 9.92 19.78
C LEU A 209 -21.86 8.78 18.80
N HIS A 210 -22.73 7.78 18.83
CA HIS A 210 -22.75 6.70 17.86
C HIS A 210 -23.95 6.88 16.93
N LEU A 211 -23.67 7.08 15.65
CA LEU A 211 -24.70 7.25 14.64
C LEU A 211 -25.05 5.90 14.00
N ASP A 212 -26.30 5.75 13.58
CA ASP A 212 -26.71 4.70 12.65
C ASP A 212 -27.29 5.36 11.41
N LEU A 213 -26.41 5.55 10.42
CA LEU A 213 -26.77 6.21 9.18
C LEU A 213 -27.03 5.16 8.09
N PRO A 214 -28.12 5.31 7.29
CA PRO A 214 -28.26 4.56 6.05
C PRO A 214 -27.06 4.82 5.13
N GLU A 215 -26.64 3.83 4.34
CA GLU A 215 -25.40 3.86 3.54
C GLU A 215 -25.05 5.23 2.94
N GLY A 216 -23.99 5.85 3.47
CA GLY A 216 -23.34 7.05 2.95
C GLY A 216 -24.23 8.30 2.94
N ILE A 217 -24.21 9.08 4.03
CA ILE A 217 -24.75 10.44 4.04
C ILE A 217 -23.91 11.32 3.08
N ASP A 218 -24.58 12.18 2.30
CA ASP A 218 -23.92 13.16 1.44
C ASP A 218 -23.37 14.35 2.25
N ALA A 219 -22.45 15.11 1.67
CA ALA A 219 -21.87 16.29 2.34
C ALA A 219 -22.93 17.31 2.80
N GLN A 220 -24.06 17.40 2.11
CA GLN A 220 -25.13 18.33 2.49
C GLN A 220 -25.80 17.89 3.80
N ARG A 221 -26.23 16.63 3.90
CA ARG A 221 -26.87 16.06 5.10
C ARG A 221 -25.92 16.02 6.30
N SER A 222 -24.63 15.73 6.08
CA SER A 222 -23.60 15.88 7.13
C SER A 222 -23.56 17.31 7.65
N GLY A 223 -23.59 18.29 6.75
CA GLY A 223 -23.58 19.71 7.11
C GLY A 223 -24.81 20.10 7.93
N GLU A 224 -25.99 19.65 7.51
CA GLU A 224 -27.23 19.87 8.26
C GLU A 224 -27.19 19.23 9.65
N LEU A 225 -26.66 18.01 9.78
CA LEU A 225 -26.50 17.32 11.07
C LEU A 225 -25.58 18.11 12.02
N PHE A 226 -24.40 18.50 11.55
CA PHE A 226 -23.44 19.24 12.38
C PHE A 226 -23.95 20.64 12.73
N GLN A 227 -24.71 21.28 11.85
CA GLN A 227 -25.31 22.57 12.14
C GLN A 227 -26.39 22.44 13.22
N ARG A 228 -27.31 21.48 13.10
CA ARG A 228 -28.30 21.19 14.15
C ARG A 228 -27.65 20.89 15.50
N LEU A 229 -26.54 20.16 15.48
CA LEU A 229 -25.79 19.82 16.69
C LEU A 229 -25.19 21.06 17.35
N ARG A 230 -24.57 21.96 16.55
CA ARG A 230 -24.06 23.25 17.06
C ARG A 230 -25.19 24.12 17.62
N ASP A 231 -26.34 24.17 16.94
CA ASP A 231 -27.49 24.96 17.36
C ASP A 231 -28.03 24.47 18.72
N GLU A 232 -28.27 23.16 18.89
CA GLU A 232 -28.71 22.59 20.17
C GLU A 232 -27.70 22.80 21.30
N ALA A 233 -26.41 22.60 21.01
CA ALA A 233 -25.37 22.81 22.01
C ALA A 233 -25.27 24.28 22.43
N SER A 234 -25.38 25.22 21.49
CA SER A 234 -25.32 26.66 21.77
C SER A 234 -26.52 27.17 22.59
N ALA A 235 -27.66 26.49 22.51
CA ALA A 235 -28.85 26.83 23.29
C ALA A 235 -28.75 26.38 24.76
N LEU A 236 -27.96 25.34 25.04
CA LEU A 236 -27.84 24.74 26.39
C LEU A 236 -26.54 25.13 27.10
N LEU A 237 -25.46 25.34 26.37
CA LEU A 237 -24.15 25.65 26.93
C LEU A 237 -24.01 27.14 27.23
N PRO A 238 -23.32 27.52 28.32
CA PRO A 238 -23.04 28.93 28.61
C PRO A 238 -22.14 29.53 27.53
N SER A 239 -22.24 30.85 27.31
CA SER A 239 -21.46 31.56 26.28
C SER A 239 -19.93 31.51 26.48
N SER A 240 -19.47 31.11 27.66
CA SER A 240 -18.05 30.87 27.96
C SER A 240 -17.56 29.50 27.50
N ALA A 241 -18.45 28.56 27.20
CA ALA A 241 -18.09 27.22 26.78
C ALA A 241 -17.85 27.14 25.26
N ARG A 242 -16.77 26.48 24.86
CA ARG A 242 -16.44 26.25 23.44
C ARG A 242 -16.73 24.80 23.08
N LEU A 243 -17.54 24.59 22.05
CA LEU A 243 -17.80 23.27 21.47
C LEU A 243 -16.83 23.02 20.30
N THR A 244 -16.13 21.89 20.34
CA THR A 244 -15.35 21.35 19.24
C THR A 244 -15.95 20.02 18.81
N ILE A 245 -16.16 19.83 17.51
CA ILE A 245 -16.74 18.61 16.93
C ILE A 245 -15.64 17.90 16.15
N ILE A 246 -15.43 16.62 16.45
CA ILE A 246 -14.42 15.77 15.80
C ILE A 246 -15.14 14.56 15.23
N SER A 247 -15.05 14.38 13.92
CA SER A 247 -15.71 13.27 13.25
C SER A 247 -15.10 13.00 11.86
N PRO A 248 -14.90 11.73 11.47
CA PRO A 248 -14.53 11.38 10.11
C PRO A 248 -15.54 11.85 9.05
N LEU A 249 -16.82 12.01 9.41
CA LEU A 249 -17.84 12.56 8.51
C LEU A 249 -17.56 14.03 8.13
N LEU A 250 -16.88 14.77 9.01
CA LEU A 250 -16.48 16.15 8.76
C LEU A 250 -15.43 16.22 7.64
N HIS A 251 -14.47 15.29 7.62
CA HIS A 251 -13.47 15.19 6.54
C HIS A 251 -14.13 14.91 5.19
N ASN A 252 -15.06 13.96 5.14
CA ASN A 252 -15.77 13.62 3.91
C ASN A 252 -16.57 14.83 3.38
N MET A 253 -17.27 15.53 4.28
CA MET A 253 -18.04 16.73 3.94
C MET A 253 -17.14 17.87 3.43
N GLU A 254 -16.10 18.23 4.18
CA GLU A 254 -15.21 19.34 3.84
C GLU A 254 -14.42 19.05 2.56
N ASN A 255 -13.98 17.80 2.35
CA ASN A 255 -13.34 17.37 1.10
C ASN A 255 -14.26 17.55 -0.09
N GLU A 256 -15.51 17.06 -0.01
CA GLU A 256 -16.45 17.20 -1.11
C GLU A 256 -16.79 18.67 -1.40
N GLN A 257 -17.02 19.48 -0.36
CA GLN A 257 -17.28 20.92 -0.51
C GLN A 257 -16.08 21.65 -1.15
N THR A 258 -14.86 21.33 -0.73
CA THR A 258 -13.63 21.90 -1.26
C THR A 258 -13.46 21.53 -2.73
N ILE A 259 -13.63 20.26 -3.10
CA ILE A 259 -13.55 19.79 -4.49
C ILE A 259 -14.60 20.49 -5.36
N ARG A 260 -15.88 20.50 -4.94
CA ARG A 260 -16.97 21.15 -5.70
C ARG A 260 -16.69 22.65 -5.92
N GLY A 261 -16.24 23.34 -4.88
CA GLY A 261 -15.90 24.77 -4.95
C GLY A 261 -14.70 25.04 -5.87
N ASP A 262 -13.71 24.17 -5.86
CA ASP A 262 -12.50 24.28 -6.69
C ASP A 262 -12.79 23.97 -8.16
N ILE A 263 -13.60 22.96 -8.48
CA ILE A 263 -13.97 22.60 -9.86
C ILE A 263 -14.51 23.82 -10.62
N TYR A 264 -15.44 24.56 -10.04
CA TYR A 264 -16.04 25.72 -10.71
C TYR A 264 -15.01 26.84 -10.94
N LYS A 265 -14.26 27.20 -9.90
CA LYS A 265 -13.26 28.29 -9.97
C LYS A 265 -12.14 27.97 -10.95
N ILE A 266 -11.60 26.75 -10.91
CA ILE A 266 -10.46 26.32 -11.73
C ILE A 266 -10.86 26.15 -13.18
N SER A 267 -12.02 25.53 -13.45
CA SER A 267 -12.51 25.36 -14.83
C SER A 267 -12.85 26.70 -15.47
N LEU A 268 -13.49 27.62 -14.74
CA LEU A 268 -13.78 28.97 -15.24
C LEU A 268 -12.48 29.77 -15.45
N ALA A 269 -11.55 29.74 -14.49
CA ALA A 269 -10.27 30.42 -14.61
C ALA A 269 -9.44 29.87 -15.80
N SER A 270 -9.37 28.55 -15.96
CA SER A 270 -8.72 27.89 -17.09
C SER A 270 -9.32 28.32 -18.43
N MET A 271 -10.66 28.30 -18.54
CA MET A 271 -11.36 28.72 -19.76
C MET A 271 -11.05 30.19 -20.09
N LEU A 272 -11.20 31.10 -19.12
CA LEU A 272 -10.91 32.52 -19.32
C LEU A 272 -9.44 32.75 -19.68
N ALA A 273 -8.51 32.11 -18.98
CA ALA A 273 -7.08 32.22 -19.24
C ALA A 273 -6.74 31.76 -20.66
N LEU A 274 -7.32 30.66 -21.11
CA LEU A 274 -7.11 30.12 -22.45
C LEU A 274 -7.72 31.04 -23.52
N VAL A 275 -8.95 31.52 -23.34
CA VAL A 275 -9.59 32.48 -24.25
C VAL A 275 -8.76 33.76 -24.36
N LEU A 276 -8.31 34.32 -23.24
CA LEU A 276 -7.46 35.51 -23.22
C LEU A 276 -6.10 35.27 -23.88
N LEU A 277 -5.47 34.11 -23.65
CA LEU A 277 -4.23 33.73 -24.31
C LEU A 277 -4.39 33.68 -25.83
N PHE A 278 -5.46 33.07 -26.33
CA PHE A 278 -5.72 32.98 -27.77
C PHE A 278 -6.07 34.34 -28.39
N LEU A 279 -6.85 35.17 -27.69
CA LEU A 279 -7.10 36.54 -28.12
C LEU A 279 -5.80 37.35 -28.16
N PHE A 280 -4.90 37.18 -27.19
CA PHE A 280 -3.61 37.87 -27.19
C PHE A 280 -2.69 37.40 -28.33
N VAL A 281 -2.49 36.08 -28.46
CA VAL A 281 -1.61 35.46 -29.47
C VAL A 281 -2.06 35.80 -30.90
N TYR A 282 -3.36 35.75 -31.16
CA TYR A 282 -3.94 36.06 -32.47
C TYR A 282 -4.45 37.51 -32.60
N ARG A 283 -3.96 38.43 -31.76
CA ARG A 283 -4.19 39.88 -31.84
C ARG A 283 -5.67 40.28 -31.92
N GLY A 284 -6.53 39.63 -31.14
CA GLY A 284 -7.95 39.92 -31.00
C GLY A 284 -8.86 39.22 -32.03
N ALA A 285 -8.35 38.26 -32.79
CA ALA A 285 -9.18 37.48 -33.72
C ALA A 285 -10.23 36.65 -32.96
N LEU A 286 -11.49 37.09 -32.97
CA LEU A 286 -12.60 36.41 -32.28
C LEU A 286 -12.74 34.95 -32.68
N ASP A 287 -12.46 34.63 -33.93
CA ASP A 287 -12.57 33.26 -34.40
C ASP A 287 -11.51 32.30 -33.81
N ALA A 288 -10.43 32.82 -33.20
CA ALA A 288 -9.45 32.01 -32.48
C ALA A 288 -10.02 31.45 -31.17
N VAL A 289 -11.10 32.04 -30.64
CA VAL A 289 -11.83 31.57 -29.44
C VAL A 289 -12.47 30.21 -29.67
N TRP A 290 -12.74 29.81 -30.91
CA TRP A 290 -13.25 28.46 -31.19
C TRP A 290 -12.24 27.35 -30.89
N ILE A 291 -10.94 27.64 -30.94
CA ILE A 291 -9.88 26.66 -30.61
C ILE A 291 -10.03 26.17 -29.16
N PRO A 292 -10.06 27.05 -28.13
CA PRO A 292 -10.27 26.62 -26.76
C PRO A 292 -11.69 26.09 -26.50
N MET A 293 -12.73 26.56 -27.21
CA MET A 293 -14.12 26.14 -26.96
C MET A 293 -14.40 24.67 -27.33
N LEU A 294 -13.72 24.12 -28.35
CA LEU A 294 -13.96 22.74 -28.79
C LEU A 294 -13.58 21.68 -27.73
N PRO A 295 -12.42 21.77 -27.04
CA PRO A 295 -12.11 20.91 -25.91
C PRO A 295 -13.10 20.97 -24.74
N PHE A 296 -13.68 22.15 -24.47
CA PHE A 296 -14.73 22.24 -23.45
C PHE A 296 -16.02 21.57 -23.94
N ALA A 297 -16.37 21.72 -25.21
CA ALA A 297 -17.51 21.01 -25.81
C ALA A 297 -17.31 19.48 -25.76
N SER A 298 -16.10 18.97 -26.04
CA SER A 298 -15.82 17.53 -25.90
C SER A 298 -15.91 17.07 -24.45
N THR A 299 -15.47 17.90 -23.50
CA THR A 299 -15.61 17.61 -22.06
C THR A 299 -17.09 17.44 -21.65
N VAL A 300 -17.98 18.33 -22.11
CA VAL A 300 -19.43 18.21 -21.86
C VAL A 300 -20.01 16.94 -22.47
N LEU A 301 -19.68 16.65 -23.74
CA LEU A 301 -20.14 15.44 -24.44
C LEU A 301 -19.72 14.17 -23.71
N VAL A 302 -18.46 14.08 -23.34
CA VAL A 302 -17.89 12.91 -22.67
C VAL A 302 -18.43 12.77 -21.25
N THR A 303 -18.60 13.88 -20.51
CA THR A 303 -19.22 13.83 -19.18
C THR A 303 -20.65 13.30 -19.25
N GLY A 304 -21.45 13.77 -20.21
CA GLY A 304 -22.81 13.26 -20.42
C GLY A 304 -22.84 11.77 -20.80
N ALA A 305 -21.90 11.32 -21.64
CA ALA A 305 -21.76 9.91 -21.96
C ALA A 305 -21.38 9.05 -20.75
N LEU A 306 -20.44 9.52 -19.92
CA LEU A 306 -20.05 8.83 -18.69
C LEU A 306 -21.21 8.76 -17.69
N ALA A 307 -22.03 9.81 -17.58
CA ALA A 307 -23.18 9.85 -16.67
C ALA A 307 -24.25 8.80 -17.03
N VAL A 308 -24.29 8.36 -18.28
CA VAL A 308 -25.16 7.26 -18.74
C VAL A 308 -24.52 5.89 -18.49
N ILE A 309 -23.20 5.79 -18.58
CA ILE A 309 -22.45 4.52 -18.48
C ILE A 309 -22.21 4.11 -17.02
N PHE A 310 -21.84 5.06 -16.17
CA PHE A 310 -21.47 4.83 -14.78
C PHE A 310 -22.58 5.30 -13.84
N GLN A 311 -22.90 4.48 -12.84
CA GLN A 311 -23.89 4.85 -11.82
C GLN A 311 -23.40 5.98 -10.91
N ASN A 312 -22.09 6.02 -10.62
CA ASN A 312 -21.44 7.05 -9.83
C ASN A 312 -20.14 7.48 -10.51
N ILE A 313 -19.97 8.78 -10.73
CA ILE A 313 -18.74 9.37 -11.28
C ILE A 313 -17.92 9.97 -10.15
N CYS A 314 -16.63 9.64 -10.12
CA CYS A 314 -15.70 10.23 -9.17
C CYS A 314 -15.54 11.74 -9.42
N LEU A 315 -15.84 12.56 -8.41
CA LEU A 315 -15.77 14.04 -8.47
C LEU A 315 -14.37 14.56 -8.89
N LEU A 316 -13.30 13.87 -8.50
CA LEU A 316 -11.92 14.27 -8.82
C LEU A 316 -11.66 14.32 -10.33
N ILE A 317 -12.34 13.49 -11.13
CA ILE A 317 -12.19 13.46 -12.59
C ILE A 317 -12.65 14.77 -13.22
N LEU A 318 -13.75 15.33 -12.70
CA LEU A 318 -14.24 16.64 -13.14
C LEU A 318 -13.27 17.77 -12.76
N GLY A 319 -12.59 17.67 -11.61
CA GLY A 319 -11.57 18.64 -11.20
C GLY A 319 -10.38 18.70 -12.14
N VAL A 320 -9.95 17.55 -12.67
CA VAL A 320 -8.82 17.47 -13.61
C VAL A 320 -9.27 17.76 -15.06
N SER A 321 -10.57 17.74 -15.36
CA SER A 321 -11.11 17.90 -16.72
C SER A 321 -10.67 19.19 -17.43
N GLY A 322 -10.61 20.32 -16.73
CA GLY A 322 -10.15 21.59 -17.31
C GLY A 322 -8.68 21.55 -17.74
N SER A 323 -7.83 20.83 -17.00
CA SER A 323 -6.45 20.59 -17.40
C SER A 323 -6.38 19.67 -18.61
N ILE A 324 -7.19 18.61 -18.66
CA ILE A 324 -7.27 17.68 -19.79
C ILE A 324 -7.77 18.38 -21.06
N ALA A 325 -8.75 19.28 -20.93
CA ALA A 325 -9.22 20.10 -22.03
C ALA A 325 -8.08 20.92 -22.64
N GLY A 326 -7.19 21.48 -21.81
CA GLY A 326 -5.97 22.16 -22.24
C GLY A 326 -5.05 21.32 -23.14
N LEU A 327 -5.00 20.01 -22.92
CA LEU A 327 -4.23 19.06 -23.73
C LEU A 327 -4.82 18.86 -25.12
N ALA A 328 -6.14 18.89 -25.22
CA ALA A 328 -6.83 18.67 -26.48
C ALA A 328 -6.74 19.90 -27.41
N VAL A 329 -6.45 21.09 -26.86
CA VAL A 329 -6.32 22.36 -27.60
C VAL A 329 -5.35 22.25 -28.78
N ASP A 330 -4.30 21.46 -28.63
CA ASP A 330 -3.23 21.29 -29.63
C ASP A 330 -3.77 20.87 -31.00
N GLN A 331 -4.71 19.93 -31.01
CA GLN A 331 -5.36 19.45 -32.23
C GLN A 331 -6.08 20.58 -32.97
N GLY A 332 -6.67 21.52 -32.21
CA GLY A 332 -7.32 22.72 -32.73
C GLY A 332 -6.31 23.73 -33.27
N ILE A 333 -5.15 23.91 -32.61
CA ILE A 333 -4.06 24.79 -33.08
C ILE A 333 -3.53 24.33 -34.45
N TYR A 334 -3.19 23.04 -34.58
CA TYR A 334 -2.70 22.50 -35.85
C TYR A 334 -3.75 22.60 -36.96
N SER A 335 -5.02 22.31 -36.63
CA SER A 335 -6.11 22.41 -37.59
C SER A 335 -6.34 23.86 -38.04
N TYR A 336 -6.32 24.80 -37.10
CA TYR A 336 -6.47 26.24 -37.35
C TYR A 336 -5.35 26.80 -38.23
N THR A 337 -4.10 26.47 -37.90
CA THR A 337 -2.92 26.97 -38.63
C THR A 337 -2.85 26.41 -40.06
N ALA A 338 -3.16 25.12 -40.23
CA ALA A 338 -3.15 24.46 -41.53
C ALA A 338 -4.30 24.89 -42.45
N PHE A 339 -5.44 25.25 -41.88
CA PHE A 339 -6.63 25.68 -42.62
C PHE A 339 -6.55 27.17 -43.05
N SER A 340 -5.41 27.57 -43.60
CA SER A 340 -5.14 28.93 -44.09
C SER A 340 -4.65 28.94 -45.55
N GLY A 341 -4.97 30.01 -46.29
CA GLY A 341 -4.53 30.22 -47.68
C GLY A 341 -5.24 29.40 -48.77
N ARG A 342 -4.64 29.34 -49.97
CA ARG A 342 -5.27 28.84 -51.22
C ARG A 342 -5.47 27.31 -51.30
N GLN A 343 -4.77 26.51 -50.48
CA GLN A 343 -4.87 25.04 -50.46
C GLN A 343 -5.27 24.48 -49.08
N ARG A 344 -6.06 25.23 -48.31
CA ARG A 344 -6.41 24.93 -46.91
C ARG A 344 -6.93 23.51 -46.64
N ILE A 345 -7.81 22.98 -47.51
CA ILE A 345 -8.40 21.63 -47.33
C ILE A 345 -7.32 20.55 -47.49
N ARG A 346 -6.47 20.67 -48.51
CA ARG A 346 -5.43 19.67 -48.81
C ARG A 346 -4.27 19.74 -47.82
N LYS A 347 -3.90 20.94 -47.36
CA LYS A 347 -2.93 21.13 -46.27
C LYS A 347 -3.42 20.46 -44.98
N LEU A 348 -4.68 20.69 -44.59
CA LEU A 348 -5.27 20.07 -43.40
C LEU A 348 -5.38 18.55 -43.53
N ALA A 349 -5.84 18.03 -44.67
CA ALA A 349 -5.93 16.59 -44.91
C ALA A 349 -4.56 15.89 -44.87
N GLY A 350 -3.48 16.58 -45.25
CA GLY A 350 -2.11 16.09 -45.13
C GLY A 350 -1.64 15.87 -43.69
N LEU A 351 -2.25 16.55 -42.71
CA LEU A 351 -1.92 16.45 -41.29
C LEU A 351 -2.80 15.45 -40.53
N PHE A 352 -3.80 14.86 -41.17
CA PHE A 352 -4.73 13.94 -40.50
C PHE A 352 -4.01 12.76 -39.83
N LEU A 353 -3.11 12.08 -40.56
CA LEU A 353 -2.39 10.94 -40.00
C LEU A 353 -1.49 11.32 -38.81
N PRO A 354 -0.62 12.36 -38.87
CA PRO A 354 0.11 12.85 -37.70
C PRO A 354 -0.78 13.23 -36.51
N LEU A 355 -1.91 13.90 -36.75
CA LEU A 355 -2.85 14.31 -35.70
C LEU A 355 -3.54 13.10 -35.05
N CYS A 356 -3.96 12.11 -35.86
CA CYS A 356 -4.49 10.85 -35.36
C CYS A 356 -3.45 10.09 -34.52
N MET A 357 -2.18 10.06 -34.96
CA MET A 357 -1.13 9.37 -34.21
C MET A 357 -0.90 10.02 -32.84
N SER A 358 -0.81 11.35 -32.76
CA SER A 358 -0.67 12.09 -31.49
C SER A 358 -1.88 11.86 -30.56
N ALA A 359 -3.10 11.95 -31.10
CA ALA A 359 -4.30 11.67 -30.31
C ALA A 359 -4.34 10.22 -29.80
N LEU A 360 -3.98 9.25 -30.66
CA LEU A 360 -4.04 7.83 -30.33
C LEU A 360 -2.94 7.40 -29.36
N THR A 361 -1.72 7.97 -29.45
CA THR A 361 -0.65 7.71 -28.48
C THR A 361 -1.03 8.23 -27.09
N SER A 362 -1.57 9.45 -27.02
CA SER A 362 -2.04 10.03 -25.76
C SER A 362 -3.23 9.25 -25.19
N ALA A 363 -4.23 8.93 -26.03
CA ALA A 363 -5.39 8.12 -25.63
C ALA A 363 -4.97 6.71 -25.15
N ALA A 364 -4.01 6.07 -25.82
CA ALA A 364 -3.51 4.76 -25.43
C ALA A 364 -2.85 4.78 -24.04
N VAL A 365 -2.08 5.82 -23.71
CA VAL A 365 -1.51 5.99 -22.37
C VAL A 365 -2.60 6.15 -21.33
N PHE A 366 -3.60 7.00 -21.54
CA PHE A 366 -4.73 7.14 -20.61
C PHE A 366 -5.50 5.83 -20.44
N LEU A 367 -5.74 5.06 -21.50
CA LEU A 367 -6.40 3.76 -21.40
C LEU A 367 -5.58 2.73 -20.61
N THR A 368 -4.26 2.88 -20.51
CA THR A 368 -3.44 1.97 -19.67
C THR A 368 -3.76 2.10 -18.18
N LEU A 369 -4.30 3.24 -17.74
CA LEU A 369 -4.78 3.44 -16.37
C LEU A 369 -5.89 2.45 -15.99
N GLY A 370 -6.67 1.96 -16.96
CA GLY A 370 -7.68 0.93 -16.73
C GLY A 370 -7.11 -0.41 -16.25
N PHE A 371 -5.82 -0.67 -16.45
CA PHE A 371 -5.15 -1.88 -15.95
C PHE A 371 -4.62 -1.75 -14.51
N ALA A 372 -4.83 -0.59 -13.88
CA ALA A 372 -4.43 -0.34 -12.49
C ALA A 372 -5.29 -1.12 -11.49
N GLY A 373 -6.50 -1.55 -11.89
CA GLY A 373 -7.46 -2.19 -10.97
C GLY A 373 -8.13 -1.22 -9.99
N ILE A 374 -8.01 0.09 -10.25
CA ILE A 374 -8.55 1.20 -9.44
C ILE A 374 -9.64 1.87 -10.28
N GLU A 375 -10.86 1.93 -9.76
CA GLU A 375 -12.03 2.40 -10.50
C GLU A 375 -11.90 3.89 -10.89
N ALA A 376 -11.41 4.74 -9.98
CA ALA A 376 -11.18 6.15 -10.26
C ALA A 376 -10.24 6.35 -11.47
N TYR A 377 -9.23 5.48 -11.65
CA TYR A 377 -8.29 5.55 -12.78
C TYR A 377 -8.84 4.98 -14.06
N LEU A 378 -9.71 3.95 -13.97
CA LEU A 378 -10.44 3.47 -15.12
C LEU A 378 -11.33 4.58 -15.69
N GLN A 379 -12.12 5.23 -14.82
CA GLN A 379 -13.00 6.33 -15.22
C GLN A 379 -12.18 7.51 -15.78
N LEU A 380 -11.09 7.92 -15.11
CA LEU A 380 -10.19 8.98 -15.58
C LEU A 380 -9.57 8.66 -16.94
N GLY A 381 -9.10 7.42 -17.13
CA GLY A 381 -8.47 6.96 -18.36
C GLY A 381 -9.44 6.96 -19.55
N ILE A 382 -10.65 6.43 -19.36
CA ILE A 382 -11.72 6.46 -20.38
C ILE A 382 -12.13 7.90 -20.69
N PHE A 383 -12.29 8.72 -19.66
CA PHE A 383 -12.68 10.12 -19.78
C PHE A 383 -11.66 10.91 -20.62
N ALA A 384 -10.38 10.87 -20.24
CA ALA A 384 -9.32 11.60 -20.91
C ALA A 384 -9.08 11.11 -22.36
N ALA A 385 -9.06 9.79 -22.57
CA ALA A 385 -8.93 9.22 -23.92
C ALA A 385 -10.10 9.66 -24.82
N SER A 386 -11.33 9.63 -24.30
CA SER A 386 -12.51 10.05 -25.03
C SER A 386 -12.50 11.54 -25.35
N ILE A 387 -12.08 12.40 -24.42
CA ILE A 387 -11.93 13.85 -24.66
C ILE A 387 -10.98 14.12 -25.83
N LEU A 388 -9.81 13.47 -25.84
CA LEU A 388 -8.81 13.65 -26.89
C LEU A 388 -9.29 13.15 -28.26
N LEU A 389 -10.02 12.03 -28.30
CA LEU A 389 -10.54 11.46 -29.55
C LEU A 389 -11.74 12.25 -30.09
N VAL A 390 -12.69 12.63 -29.22
CA VAL A 390 -13.83 13.47 -29.60
C VAL A 390 -13.34 14.84 -30.05
N ASN A 391 -12.39 15.44 -29.31
CA ASN A 391 -11.84 16.72 -29.71
C ASN A 391 -11.06 16.67 -31.03
N LEU A 392 -10.40 15.55 -31.35
CA LEU A 392 -9.76 15.38 -32.65
C LEU A 392 -10.79 15.49 -33.78
N LEU A 393 -11.94 14.81 -33.62
CA LEU A 393 -13.03 14.85 -34.59
C LEU A 393 -13.63 16.25 -34.70
N LEU A 394 -13.88 16.92 -33.56
CA LEU A 394 -14.38 18.29 -33.54
C LEU A 394 -13.39 19.27 -34.19
N SER A 395 -12.11 19.19 -33.83
CA SER A 395 -11.05 20.06 -34.35
C SER A 395 -10.81 19.85 -35.84
N PHE A 396 -10.88 18.61 -36.33
CA PHE A 396 -10.63 18.32 -37.74
C PHE A 396 -11.84 18.59 -38.64
N PHE A 397 -13.05 18.21 -38.22
CA PHE A 397 -14.25 18.31 -39.06
C PHE A 397 -15.08 19.57 -38.81
N ILE A 398 -15.17 20.04 -37.57
CA ILE A 398 -16.10 21.11 -37.17
C ILE A 398 -15.42 22.46 -37.16
N LEU A 399 -14.19 22.55 -36.62
CA LEU A 399 -13.45 23.80 -36.62
C LEU A 399 -13.38 24.45 -38.02
N PRO A 400 -13.09 23.73 -39.13
CA PRO A 400 -13.05 24.35 -40.45
C PRO A 400 -14.38 24.98 -40.93
N THR A 401 -15.51 24.57 -40.38
CA THR A 401 -16.83 25.18 -40.67
C THR A 401 -17.02 26.51 -39.94
N LEU A 402 -16.34 26.71 -38.80
CA LEU A 402 -16.31 27.95 -38.02
C LEU A 402 -15.30 28.95 -38.57
N LEU A 403 -14.30 28.48 -39.33
CA LEU A 403 -13.23 29.31 -39.87
C LEU A 403 -13.62 29.88 -41.25
N GLY A 404 -13.74 31.21 -41.34
CA GLY A 404 -13.95 31.93 -42.61
C GLY A 404 -12.77 31.83 -43.60
N LYS A 405 -12.87 32.54 -44.75
CA LYS A 405 -11.71 32.71 -45.66
C LYS A 405 -10.71 33.67 -45.00
N ARG A 406 -9.55 33.14 -44.57
CA ARG A 406 -8.55 33.95 -43.84
C ARG A 406 -7.23 34.12 -44.59
N GLN A 407 -6.61 35.28 -44.31
CA GLN A 407 -5.19 35.51 -44.52
C GLN A 407 -4.40 34.82 -43.40
N GLU A 408 -3.15 34.44 -43.68
CA GLU A 408 -2.31 33.74 -42.70
C GLU A 408 -1.96 34.70 -41.55
N LEU A 409 -2.50 34.44 -40.35
CA LEU A 409 -2.12 35.15 -39.13
C LEU A 409 -0.89 34.45 -38.54
N HIS A 410 0.28 35.07 -38.72
CA HIS A 410 1.56 34.52 -38.24
C HIS A 410 1.95 35.15 -36.90
N PHE A 411 1.52 34.54 -35.79
CA PHE A 411 2.40 34.55 -34.62
C PHE A 411 3.59 33.65 -34.96
N SER A 412 4.83 34.14 -34.83
CA SER A 412 6.02 33.38 -35.18
C SER A 412 6.97 33.37 -33.99
N PHE A 413 7.20 32.17 -33.44
CA PHE A 413 8.24 31.93 -32.46
C PHE A 413 9.54 31.63 -33.21
N ALA A 414 10.62 32.34 -32.86
CA ALA A 414 11.88 32.21 -33.56
C ALA A 414 12.45 30.78 -33.42
N SER A 415 12.63 30.09 -34.55
CA SER A 415 13.24 28.77 -34.58
C SER A 415 14.68 28.82 -34.05
N PHE A 416 14.96 28.04 -33.00
CA PHE A 416 16.30 27.99 -32.40
C PHE A 416 17.26 27.12 -33.23
N HIS A 417 18.28 27.76 -33.81
CA HIS A 417 19.32 27.12 -34.61
C HIS A 417 20.70 27.36 -33.97
N PRO A 418 21.11 26.56 -32.98
CA PRO A 418 22.34 26.83 -32.23
C PRO A 418 23.59 26.66 -33.10
N ARG A 419 24.55 27.56 -32.94
CA ARG A 419 25.93 27.34 -33.44
C ARG A 419 26.58 26.21 -32.63
N LEU A 420 27.58 25.52 -33.20
CA LEU A 420 28.22 24.36 -32.53
C LEU A 420 28.72 24.67 -31.10
N GLY A 421 29.26 25.86 -30.84
CA GLY A 421 29.66 26.28 -29.49
C GLY A 421 28.47 26.39 -28.52
N GLN A 422 27.40 27.06 -28.93
CA GLN A 422 26.16 27.18 -28.15
C GLN A 422 25.52 25.80 -27.91
N ALA A 423 25.50 24.95 -28.93
CA ALA A 423 24.99 23.59 -28.85
C ALA A 423 25.74 22.76 -27.79
N ARG A 424 27.08 22.87 -27.74
CA ARG A 424 27.90 22.19 -26.71
C ARG A 424 27.64 22.72 -25.31
N VAL A 425 27.50 24.04 -25.13
CA VAL A 425 27.22 24.65 -23.82
C VAL A 425 25.84 24.21 -23.31
N ILE A 426 24.80 24.28 -24.15
CA ILE A 426 23.44 23.86 -23.77
C ILE A 426 23.41 22.36 -23.45
N THR A 427 24.05 21.53 -24.27
CA THR A 427 24.13 20.08 -24.02
C THR A 427 24.88 19.79 -22.71
N ALA A 428 25.98 20.49 -22.44
CA ALA A 428 26.74 20.33 -21.19
C ALA A 428 25.94 20.80 -19.96
N LEU A 429 25.23 21.93 -20.04
CA LEU A 429 24.35 22.41 -18.98
C LEU A 429 23.20 21.43 -18.72
N TRP A 430 22.56 20.94 -19.78
CA TRP A 430 21.52 19.90 -19.66
C TRP A 430 22.05 18.63 -18.98
N LEU A 431 23.22 18.13 -19.40
CA LEU A 431 23.86 16.97 -18.76
C LEU A 431 24.21 17.24 -17.28
N LEU A 432 24.67 18.44 -16.94
CA LEU A 432 24.99 18.85 -15.58
C LEU A 432 23.72 18.89 -14.70
N LEU A 433 22.62 19.44 -15.22
CA LEU A 433 21.33 19.45 -14.52
C LEU A 433 20.77 18.03 -14.35
N CYS A 434 20.86 17.18 -15.38
CA CYS A 434 20.48 15.77 -15.26
C CYS A 434 21.33 15.03 -14.23
N LEU A 435 22.65 15.30 -14.18
CA LEU A 435 23.54 14.71 -13.17
C LEU A 435 23.19 15.19 -11.76
N GLY A 436 22.95 16.49 -11.58
CA GLY A 436 22.52 17.07 -10.31
C GLY A 436 21.21 16.46 -9.81
N ALA A 437 20.20 16.37 -10.67
CA ALA A 437 18.94 15.70 -10.36
C ALA A 437 19.15 14.22 -10.00
N ALA A 438 19.98 13.49 -10.75
CA ALA A 438 20.28 12.08 -10.48
C ALA A 438 21.01 11.85 -9.15
N ILE A 439 21.89 12.77 -8.73
CA ILE A 439 22.56 12.72 -7.43
C ILE A 439 21.57 12.93 -6.28
N LEU A 440 20.53 13.75 -6.48
CA LEU A 440 19.52 14.04 -5.47
C LEU A 440 18.47 12.94 -5.32
N LEU A 441 18.30 12.06 -6.32
CA LEU A 441 17.30 10.99 -6.30
C LEU A 441 17.27 10.13 -5.02
N PRO A 442 18.40 9.70 -4.41
CA PRO A 442 18.38 8.91 -3.19
C PRO A 442 17.79 9.64 -1.98
N GLY A 443 17.73 10.98 -2.02
CA GLY A 443 17.14 11.80 -0.96
C GLY A 443 15.62 11.93 -1.05
N ASN A 444 14.98 11.36 -2.08
CA ASN A 444 13.53 11.41 -2.21
C ASN A 444 12.82 10.64 -1.10
N LYS A 445 11.94 11.32 -0.37
CA LYS A 445 11.00 10.71 0.56
C LYS A 445 9.79 10.22 -0.22
N ILE A 446 9.31 9.02 0.06
CA ILE A 446 8.06 8.50 -0.52
C ILE A 446 7.01 8.51 0.59
N ASP A 447 5.90 9.19 0.35
CA ASP A 447 4.80 9.30 1.30
C ASP A 447 3.47 8.94 0.64
N PHE A 448 3.05 7.69 0.83
CA PHE A 448 1.76 7.19 0.34
C PHE A 448 0.69 7.17 1.44
N ASN A 449 0.79 8.09 2.41
CA ASN A 449 -0.27 8.29 3.40
C ASN A 449 -1.55 8.85 2.77
N LEU A 450 -2.69 8.38 3.29
CA LEU A 450 -4.02 8.89 2.93
C LEU A 450 -4.23 10.34 3.35
N SER A 451 -3.68 10.74 4.50
CA SER A 451 -3.78 12.11 5.02
C SER A 451 -3.15 13.14 4.07
N ALA A 452 -2.18 12.74 3.24
CA ALA A 452 -1.61 13.63 2.23
C ALA A 452 -2.59 13.93 1.07
N LEU A 453 -3.69 13.18 0.96
CA LEU A 453 -4.76 13.38 -0.02
C LEU A 453 -5.96 14.12 0.57
N ASP A 454 -5.94 14.41 1.87
CA ASP A 454 -7.03 14.99 2.62
C ASP A 454 -7.03 16.52 2.50
N GLY A 455 -8.05 17.07 1.83
CA GLY A 455 -8.29 18.51 1.66
C GLY A 455 -9.19 19.12 2.74
N THR A 456 -9.30 18.49 3.91
CA THR A 456 -9.96 19.03 5.10
C THR A 456 -9.33 20.37 5.52
N SER A 457 -10.14 21.25 6.11
CA SER A 457 -9.70 22.58 6.51
C SER A 457 -8.60 22.52 7.57
N ALA A 458 -7.72 23.52 7.55
CA ALA A 458 -6.65 23.63 8.55
C ALA A 458 -7.19 23.80 9.98
N GLU A 459 -8.38 24.39 10.14
CA GLU A 459 -9.04 24.54 11.44
C GLU A 459 -9.47 23.19 12.02
N THR A 460 -10.11 22.34 11.21
CA THR A 460 -10.50 20.99 11.60
C THR A 460 -9.26 20.13 11.92
N LEU A 461 -8.23 20.16 11.08
CA LEU A 461 -6.98 19.44 11.33
C LEU A 461 -6.26 19.90 12.60
N GLN A 462 -6.31 21.21 12.92
CA GLN A 462 -5.76 21.74 14.17
C GLN A 462 -6.59 21.30 15.38
N ALA A 463 -7.92 21.36 15.30
CA ALA A 463 -8.80 20.88 16.35
C ALA A 463 -8.59 19.39 16.67
N GLU A 464 -8.37 18.56 15.65
CA GLU A 464 -8.02 17.15 15.83
C GLU A 464 -6.64 16.96 16.47
N GLN A 465 -5.63 17.73 16.05
CA GLN A 465 -4.30 17.67 16.66
C GLN A 465 -4.34 18.07 18.13
N ASP A 466 -5.06 19.15 18.47
CA ASP A 466 -5.26 19.60 19.84
C ASP A 466 -5.96 18.51 20.67
N PHE A 467 -6.98 17.89 20.11
CA PHE A 467 -7.68 16.78 20.74
C PHE A 467 -6.79 15.57 20.97
N GLN A 468 -6.02 15.14 19.96
CA GLN A 468 -5.09 14.00 20.08
C GLN A 468 -4.03 14.29 21.15
N GLN A 469 -3.47 15.49 21.21
CA GLN A 469 -2.46 15.86 22.22
C GLN A 469 -3.03 15.86 23.65
N ARG A 470 -4.28 16.32 23.82
CA ARG A 470 -4.94 16.43 25.13
C ARG A 470 -5.48 15.09 25.63
N TRP A 471 -6.16 14.34 24.76
CA TRP A 471 -6.88 13.12 25.13
C TRP A 471 -6.10 11.83 24.89
N ARG A 472 -4.96 11.85 24.18
CA ARG A 472 -4.12 10.67 23.98
C ARG A 472 -2.69 10.80 24.53
N THR A 473 -2.13 9.68 24.97
CA THR A 473 -0.72 9.54 25.38
C THR A 473 0.18 9.31 24.17
N ALA A 474 1.43 9.75 24.26
CA ALA A 474 2.44 9.52 23.22
C ALA A 474 2.84 8.04 23.08
N GLU A 475 2.60 7.24 24.12
CA GLU A 475 2.89 5.79 24.17
C GLU A 475 1.70 4.93 23.73
N ALA A 476 0.63 5.54 23.19
CA ALA A 476 -0.55 4.81 22.74
C ALA A 476 -0.18 3.71 21.74
N GLY A 477 -0.81 2.55 21.92
CA GLY A 477 -0.77 1.45 20.98
C GLY A 477 -1.60 1.73 19.73
N ASP A 478 -1.40 0.89 18.73
CA ASP A 478 -2.21 0.90 17.52
C ASP A 478 -3.48 0.05 17.71
N MET A 479 -4.44 0.24 16.80
CA MET A 479 -5.73 -0.45 16.84
C MET A 479 -5.92 -1.31 15.59
N ILE A 480 -6.42 -2.53 15.79
CA ILE A 480 -6.95 -3.41 14.75
C ILE A 480 -8.47 -3.47 14.94
N VAL A 481 -9.17 -3.41 13.82
CA VAL A 481 -10.62 -3.58 13.76
C VAL A 481 -10.92 -4.94 13.19
N VAL A 482 -11.75 -5.69 13.90
CA VAL A 482 -12.18 -7.04 13.51
C VAL A 482 -13.66 -6.99 13.20
N THR A 483 -14.05 -7.45 12.01
CA THR A 483 -15.47 -7.51 11.60
C THR A 483 -15.97 -8.95 11.59
N GLY A 484 -17.26 -9.15 11.86
CA GLY A 484 -17.91 -10.47 11.85
C GLY A 484 -19.43 -10.34 11.73
N THR A 485 -20.14 -11.45 11.59
CA THR A 485 -21.61 -11.46 11.51
C THR A 485 -22.25 -11.49 12.90
N GLY A 486 -21.55 -12.05 13.89
CA GLY A 486 -22.02 -12.13 15.27
C GLY A 486 -20.92 -11.86 16.30
N GLN A 487 -21.35 -11.50 17.51
CA GLN A 487 -20.45 -11.20 18.62
C GLN A 487 -19.49 -12.36 18.95
N GLN A 488 -19.98 -13.60 18.93
CA GLN A 488 -19.13 -14.78 19.21
C GLN A 488 -18.04 -14.99 18.16
N GLU A 489 -18.36 -14.82 16.88
CA GLU A 489 -17.40 -14.92 15.78
C GLU A 489 -16.26 -13.89 15.96
N ILE A 490 -16.58 -12.67 16.38
CA ILE A 490 -15.61 -11.61 16.63
C ILE A 490 -14.69 -11.96 17.81
N LEU A 491 -15.26 -12.49 18.90
CA LEU A 491 -14.48 -12.92 20.07
C LEU A 491 -13.49 -14.03 19.70
N GLU A 492 -13.96 -15.06 18.97
CA GLU A 492 -13.11 -16.16 18.48
C GLU A 492 -12.02 -15.66 17.53
N HIS A 493 -12.32 -14.69 16.66
CA HIS A 493 -11.34 -14.06 15.79
C HIS A 493 -10.28 -13.28 16.58
N CYS A 494 -10.67 -12.52 17.60
CA CYS A 494 -9.71 -11.81 18.46
C CYS A 494 -8.76 -12.78 19.16
N GLU A 495 -9.28 -13.89 19.70
CA GLU A 495 -8.48 -14.92 20.36
C GLU A 495 -7.53 -15.63 19.40
N ARG A 496 -7.98 -15.90 18.16
CA ARG A 496 -7.13 -16.48 17.11
C ARG A 496 -6.00 -15.53 16.71
N LEU A 497 -6.30 -14.24 16.53
CA LEU A 497 -5.31 -13.22 16.21
C LEU A 497 -4.25 -13.08 17.32
N GLU A 498 -4.65 -13.10 18.59
CA GLU A 498 -3.70 -13.09 19.71
C GLU A 498 -2.76 -14.30 19.68
N ALA A 499 -3.27 -15.49 19.31
CA ALA A 499 -2.49 -16.72 19.27
C ALA A 499 -1.57 -16.85 18.04
N GLU A 500 -2.01 -16.37 16.87
CA GLU A 500 -1.27 -16.47 15.60
C GLU A 500 -0.22 -15.36 15.46
N LEU A 501 -0.46 -14.19 16.06
CA LEU A 501 0.43 -13.05 15.97
C LEU A 501 1.39 -13.02 17.18
N PRO A 502 2.63 -12.53 17.02
CA PRO A 502 3.58 -12.33 18.12
C PRO A 502 3.21 -11.12 18.99
N LEU A 503 1.93 -11.03 19.39
CA LEU A 503 1.33 -9.93 20.16
C LEU A 503 0.94 -10.37 21.58
N ALA A 504 1.08 -11.66 21.91
CA ALA A 504 0.72 -12.22 23.21
C ALA A 504 1.37 -11.44 24.37
N GLY A 505 0.56 -11.02 25.35
CA GLY A 505 0.99 -10.22 26.50
C GLY A 505 1.27 -8.75 26.20
N ARG A 506 1.02 -8.28 24.96
CA ARG A 506 1.21 -6.89 24.51
C ARG A 506 -0.03 -6.34 23.78
N CYS A 507 -1.17 -6.99 23.93
CA CYS A 507 -2.44 -6.61 23.34
C CYS A 507 -3.57 -6.63 24.36
N PHE A 508 -4.69 -6.02 23.98
CA PHE A 508 -5.95 -6.03 24.71
C PHE A 508 -7.10 -6.04 23.70
N HIS A 509 -8.07 -6.90 23.90
CA HIS A 509 -9.22 -7.03 23.00
C HIS A 509 -10.48 -7.43 23.79
N PRO A 510 -11.67 -7.46 23.17
CA PRO A 510 -12.91 -7.69 23.92
C PRO A 510 -12.95 -9.07 24.60
N ALA A 511 -12.38 -10.09 23.94
CA ALA A 511 -12.25 -11.43 24.51
C ALA A 511 -11.27 -11.54 25.71
N THR A 512 -10.47 -10.51 26.01
CA THR A 512 -9.68 -10.44 27.25
C THR A 512 -10.58 -10.25 28.47
N LEU A 513 -11.67 -9.47 28.32
CA LEU A 513 -12.64 -9.22 29.40
C LEU A 513 -13.69 -10.32 29.51
N TRP A 514 -14.20 -10.78 28.37
CA TRP A 514 -15.23 -11.80 28.29
C TRP A 514 -14.92 -12.77 27.14
N PRO A 515 -14.30 -13.93 27.41
CA PRO A 515 -13.87 -14.87 26.38
C PRO A 515 -15.00 -15.41 25.50
N SER A 516 -14.66 -15.98 24.35
CA SER A 516 -15.62 -16.69 23.49
C SER A 516 -16.30 -17.84 24.23
N GLN A 517 -17.52 -18.22 23.83
CA GLN A 517 -18.22 -19.38 24.41
C GLN A 517 -17.39 -20.67 24.32
N GLN A 518 -16.61 -20.84 23.24
CA GLN A 518 -15.70 -21.97 23.08
C GLN A 518 -14.60 -21.97 24.16
N LYS A 519 -13.98 -20.81 24.42
CA LYS A 519 -12.93 -20.67 25.44
C LYS A 519 -13.50 -20.77 26.86
N GLN A 520 -14.68 -20.19 27.12
CA GLN A 520 -15.40 -20.34 28.38
C GLN A 520 -15.71 -21.80 28.70
N ARG A 521 -16.18 -22.56 27.70
CA ARG A 521 -16.43 -24.00 27.86
C ARG A 521 -15.16 -24.77 28.20
N LYS A 522 -14.07 -24.49 27.47
CA LYS A 522 -12.77 -25.12 27.72
C LYS A 522 -12.22 -24.80 29.12
N ASN A 523 -12.36 -23.56 29.56
CA ASN A 523 -12.00 -23.12 30.91
C ASN A 523 -12.86 -23.88 31.95
N LEU A 524 -14.19 -23.88 31.79
CA LEU A 524 -15.10 -24.56 32.70
C LEU A 524 -14.81 -26.07 32.79
N GLU A 525 -14.54 -26.73 31.66
CA GLU A 525 -14.15 -28.15 31.61
C GLU A 525 -12.85 -28.41 32.39
N SER A 526 -11.89 -27.48 32.38
CA SER A 526 -10.65 -27.63 33.15
C SER A 526 -10.86 -27.46 34.66
N TRP A 527 -11.76 -26.56 35.07
CA TRP A 527 -12.14 -26.39 36.48
C TRP A 527 -12.95 -27.57 37.02
N CYS A 528 -13.81 -28.16 36.20
CA CYS A 528 -14.63 -29.32 36.55
C CYS A 528 -13.87 -30.66 36.47
N HIS A 529 -12.62 -30.66 35.99
CA HIS A 529 -11.82 -31.87 35.88
C HIS A 529 -11.55 -32.48 37.27
N PRO A 530 -11.64 -33.82 37.47
CA PRO A 530 -11.46 -34.45 38.78
C PRO A 530 -10.16 -34.06 39.50
N ASP A 531 -9.05 -33.96 38.75
CA ASP A 531 -7.76 -33.54 39.30
C ASP A 531 -7.76 -32.09 39.80
N CYS A 532 -8.47 -31.19 39.12
CA CYS A 532 -8.62 -29.80 39.53
C CYS A 532 -9.44 -29.72 40.82
N THR A 533 -10.57 -30.42 40.87
CA THR A 533 -11.43 -30.51 42.07
C THR A 533 -10.64 -31.00 43.28
N ARG A 534 -9.80 -32.03 43.10
CA ARG A 534 -8.90 -32.52 44.15
C ARG A 534 -7.90 -31.45 44.60
N ARG A 535 -7.21 -30.80 43.66
CA ARG A 535 -6.24 -29.72 43.98
C ARG A 535 -6.90 -28.55 44.70
N LEU A 536 -8.12 -28.18 44.31
CA LEU A 536 -8.88 -27.12 44.96
C LEU A 536 -9.20 -27.46 46.42
N GLN A 537 -9.56 -28.73 46.68
CA GLN A 537 -9.84 -29.21 48.03
C GLN A 537 -8.57 -29.27 48.89
N GLU A 538 -7.44 -29.72 48.33
CA GLU A 538 -6.13 -29.67 48.98
C GLU A 538 -5.72 -28.22 49.31
N LEU A 539 -5.93 -27.29 48.37
CA LEU A 539 -5.67 -25.86 48.56
C LEU A 539 -6.55 -25.26 49.66
N GLN A 540 -7.85 -25.59 49.68
CA GLN A 540 -8.78 -25.14 50.72
C GLN A 540 -8.36 -25.62 52.11
N ASN A 541 -7.96 -26.88 52.24
CA ASN A 541 -7.50 -27.46 53.50
C ASN A 541 -6.21 -26.78 53.99
N HIS A 542 -5.23 -26.63 53.10
CA HIS A 542 -3.97 -25.97 53.43
C HIS A 542 -4.20 -24.51 53.88
N LEU A 543 -5.08 -23.79 53.20
CA LEU A 543 -5.40 -22.40 53.53
C LEU A 543 -6.15 -22.28 54.87
N ALA A 544 -6.97 -23.27 55.23
CA ALA A 544 -7.60 -23.38 56.54
C ALA A 544 -6.61 -23.71 57.67
N ASP A 545 -5.55 -24.50 57.39
CA ASP A 545 -4.45 -24.76 58.33
C ASP A 545 -3.62 -23.49 58.57
N GLU A 546 -3.24 -22.77 57.52
CA GLU A 546 -2.51 -21.50 57.62
C GLU A 546 -3.32 -20.42 58.36
N CYS A 547 -4.63 -20.34 58.14
CA CYS A 547 -5.50 -19.44 58.90
C CYS A 547 -5.47 -19.75 60.40
N ARG A 548 -5.54 -21.04 60.78
CA ARG A 548 -5.46 -21.48 62.18
C ARG A 548 -4.14 -21.10 62.82
N GLN A 549 -3.02 -21.33 62.12
CA GLN A 549 -1.68 -20.95 62.60
C GLN A 549 -1.53 -19.44 62.77
N ALA A 550 -2.19 -18.65 61.94
CA ALA A 550 -2.14 -17.19 61.99
C ALA A 550 -3.12 -16.54 63.00
N GLY A 551 -4.01 -17.32 63.62
CA GLY A 551 -5.04 -16.84 64.55
C GLY A 551 -6.32 -16.34 63.88
N LEU A 552 -6.56 -16.70 62.61
CA LEU A 552 -7.80 -16.42 61.88
C LEU A 552 -8.74 -17.64 61.92
N PRO A 553 -10.07 -17.43 61.79
CA PRO A 553 -11.02 -18.54 61.66
C PRO A 553 -10.69 -19.42 60.45
N ALA A 554 -10.74 -20.75 60.60
CA ALA A 554 -10.54 -21.70 59.49
C ALA A 554 -11.52 -21.47 58.32
N THR A 555 -12.69 -20.88 58.60
CA THR A 555 -13.73 -20.53 57.63
C THR A 555 -13.57 -19.14 57.00
N PHE A 556 -12.46 -18.42 57.28
CA PHE A 556 -12.29 -17.04 56.83
C PHE A 556 -12.46 -16.88 55.31
N TYR A 557 -11.84 -17.76 54.52
CA TYR A 557 -11.92 -17.77 53.05
C TYR A 557 -12.96 -18.73 52.46
N GLN A 558 -13.82 -19.33 53.29
CA GLN A 558 -14.92 -20.20 52.82
C GLN A 558 -15.83 -19.52 51.77
N PRO A 559 -16.15 -18.21 51.86
CA PRO A 559 -16.97 -17.54 50.84
C PRO A 559 -16.38 -17.59 49.43
N PHE A 560 -15.05 -17.48 49.30
CA PHE A 560 -14.37 -17.58 48.00
C PHE A 560 -14.59 -18.96 47.35
N PHE A 561 -14.31 -20.04 48.08
CA PHE A 561 -14.49 -21.40 47.57
C PHE A 561 -15.95 -21.73 47.29
N ALA A 562 -16.88 -21.27 48.13
CA ALA A 562 -18.31 -21.43 47.90
C ALA A 562 -18.77 -20.72 46.62
N SER A 563 -18.30 -19.49 46.39
CA SER A 563 -18.60 -18.72 45.18
C SER A 563 -18.00 -19.38 43.92
N LEU A 564 -16.77 -19.88 44.00
CA LEU A 564 -16.11 -20.56 42.90
C LEU A 564 -16.85 -21.86 42.52
N GLN A 565 -17.26 -22.66 43.52
CA GLN A 565 -18.01 -23.89 43.30
C GLN A 565 -19.42 -23.63 42.74
N ALA A 566 -20.08 -22.56 43.19
CA ALA A 566 -21.33 -22.09 42.59
C ALA A 566 -21.13 -21.72 41.11
N GLY A 567 -20.03 -21.03 40.78
CA GLY A 567 -19.63 -20.73 39.41
C GLY A 567 -19.49 -21.98 38.52
N CYS A 568 -18.79 -23.01 39.00
CA CYS A 568 -18.67 -24.28 38.27
C CYS A 568 -20.03 -24.98 38.07
N SER A 569 -20.97 -24.82 39.01
CA SER A 569 -22.29 -25.47 38.97
C SER A 569 -23.28 -24.74 38.05
N ASN A 570 -23.21 -23.41 38.00
CA ASN A 570 -24.06 -22.56 37.16
C ASN A 570 -23.73 -22.70 35.66
N GLY A 571 -22.55 -23.22 35.32
CA GLY A 571 -22.16 -23.50 33.94
C GLY A 571 -22.06 -22.24 33.07
N LEU A 572 -22.40 -22.39 31.78
CA LEU A 572 -22.31 -21.35 30.75
C LEU A 572 -23.47 -20.34 30.78
N GLU A 573 -24.48 -20.51 31.65
CA GLU A 573 -25.68 -19.66 31.67
C GLU A 573 -25.46 -18.29 32.37
N GLN A 574 -24.24 -18.01 32.82
CA GLN A 574 -23.90 -16.77 33.51
C GLN A 574 -23.67 -15.62 32.51
N ASN A 575 -24.27 -14.45 32.80
CA ASN A 575 -24.06 -13.24 32.01
C ASN A 575 -22.88 -12.41 32.54
N ALA A 576 -22.25 -11.64 31.65
CA ALA A 576 -21.25 -10.67 32.06
C ALA A 576 -21.86 -9.65 33.05
N PRO A 577 -21.17 -9.26 34.14
CA PRO A 577 -21.66 -8.25 35.06
C PRO A 577 -21.83 -6.88 34.36
N PRO A 578 -22.75 -6.01 34.84
CA PRO A 578 -23.12 -4.77 34.15
C PRO A 578 -21.94 -3.88 33.74
N PHE A 579 -20.92 -3.75 34.61
CA PHE A 579 -19.75 -2.94 34.30
C PHE A 579 -18.91 -3.53 33.13
N LEU A 580 -18.84 -4.86 33.03
CA LEU A 580 -18.17 -5.52 31.89
C LEU A 580 -19.01 -5.40 30.64
N GLN A 581 -20.34 -5.48 30.74
CA GLN A 581 -21.22 -5.26 29.59
C GLN A 581 -21.03 -3.87 29.00
N GLU A 582 -20.86 -2.83 29.83
CA GLU A 582 -20.65 -1.47 29.36
C GLU A 582 -19.29 -1.30 28.66
N ILE A 583 -18.20 -1.77 29.27
CA ILE A 583 -16.86 -1.69 28.66
C ILE A 583 -16.82 -2.54 27.38
N ASN A 584 -17.37 -3.75 27.44
CA ASN A 584 -17.39 -4.65 26.30
C ASN A 584 -18.31 -4.12 25.19
N GLY A 585 -19.41 -3.44 25.51
CA GLY A 585 -20.28 -2.77 24.52
C GLY A 585 -19.61 -1.59 23.81
N ARG A 586 -18.62 -0.95 24.43
CA ARG A 586 -17.78 0.08 23.77
C ARG A 586 -16.74 -0.55 22.83
N LEU A 587 -16.30 -1.77 23.13
CA LEU A 587 -15.28 -2.51 22.36
C LEU A 587 -15.88 -3.44 21.29
N LEU A 588 -17.13 -3.88 21.48
CA LEU A 588 -17.93 -4.71 20.57
C LEU A 588 -19.19 -3.96 20.19
N ARG A 589 -19.28 -3.56 18.94
CA ARG A 589 -20.48 -2.95 18.37
C ARG A 589 -21.20 -3.98 17.53
N GLN A 590 -22.44 -4.29 17.89
CA GLN A 590 -23.28 -5.19 17.12
C GLN A 590 -24.33 -4.37 16.37
N GLN A 591 -24.49 -4.64 15.08
CA GLN A 591 -25.51 -4.05 14.22
C GLN A 591 -26.38 -5.15 13.60
N GLN A 592 -27.42 -4.77 12.85
CA GLN A 592 -28.39 -5.71 12.28
C GLN A 592 -27.74 -6.80 11.40
N ASP A 593 -26.74 -6.43 10.58
CA ASP A 593 -26.11 -7.34 9.61
C ASP A 593 -24.59 -7.56 9.82
N SER A 594 -23.96 -6.85 10.76
CA SER A 594 -22.53 -7.00 11.06
C SER A 594 -22.17 -6.56 12.47
N GLY A 595 -21.09 -7.08 13.02
CA GLY A 595 -20.49 -6.65 14.26
C GLY A 595 -19.02 -6.26 14.09
N THR A 596 -18.54 -5.42 15.00
CA THR A 596 -17.19 -4.86 15.00
C THR A 596 -16.56 -5.00 16.38
N GLY A 597 -15.34 -5.53 16.45
CA GLY A 597 -14.50 -5.59 17.64
C GLY A 597 -13.26 -4.72 17.53
N LEU A 598 -12.91 -4.04 18.63
CA LEU A 598 -11.71 -3.21 18.75
C LEU A 598 -10.58 -3.96 19.47
N PHE A 599 -9.47 -4.16 18.77
CA PHE A 599 -8.28 -4.84 19.28
C PHE A 599 -7.12 -3.84 19.39
N PHE A 600 -6.59 -3.63 20.58
CA PHE A 600 -5.49 -2.69 20.83
C PHE A 600 -4.18 -3.44 21.05
N PHE A 601 -3.06 -2.92 20.58
CA PHE A 601 -1.75 -3.56 20.74
C PHE A 601 -0.61 -2.55 20.75
N ALA A 602 0.49 -2.91 21.43
CA ALA A 602 1.66 -2.05 21.49
C ALA A 602 2.32 -1.90 20.10
N ALA A 603 2.72 -0.68 19.75
CA ALA A 603 3.35 -0.39 18.46
C ALA A 603 4.60 -1.26 18.21
N GLN A 604 4.69 -1.82 17.00
CA GLN A 604 5.82 -2.62 16.54
C GLN A 604 6.99 -1.72 16.09
N GLN A 605 8.22 -2.05 16.47
CA GLN A 605 9.38 -1.17 16.21
C GLN A 605 10.09 -1.45 14.88
N SER A 606 10.14 -2.70 14.42
CA SER A 606 10.78 -3.07 13.15
C SER A 606 9.80 -2.98 11.98
N GLU A 607 10.22 -2.37 10.87
CA GLU A 607 9.42 -2.30 9.63
C GLU A 607 9.07 -3.69 9.08
N GLN A 608 9.94 -4.68 9.27
CA GLN A 608 9.67 -6.07 8.86
C GLN A 608 8.52 -6.68 9.65
N ASP A 609 8.47 -6.45 10.97
CA ASP A 609 7.41 -6.97 11.83
C ASP A 609 6.08 -6.31 11.51
N LYS A 610 6.09 -5.00 11.20
CA LYS A 610 4.91 -4.27 10.71
C LYS A 610 4.37 -4.89 9.41
N LEU A 611 5.26 -5.19 8.46
CA LEU A 611 4.87 -5.75 7.16
C LEU A 611 4.38 -7.20 7.26
N ALA A 612 4.96 -8.00 8.17
CA ALA A 612 4.49 -9.34 8.49
C ALA A 612 3.10 -9.30 9.14
N LEU A 613 2.88 -8.41 10.11
CA LEU A 613 1.58 -8.17 10.74
C LEU A 613 0.53 -7.77 9.70
N LEU A 614 0.86 -6.80 8.84
CA LEU A 614 -0.04 -6.32 7.79
C LEU A 614 -0.50 -7.45 6.85
N ARG A 615 0.42 -8.34 6.44
CA ARG A 615 0.09 -9.50 5.58
C ARG A 615 -0.73 -10.55 6.31
N ALA A 616 -0.47 -10.79 7.60
CA ALA A 616 -1.25 -11.73 8.39
C ALA A 616 -2.70 -11.24 8.56
N LEU A 617 -2.90 -9.94 8.79
CA LEU A 617 -4.23 -9.34 8.89
C LEU A 617 -5.00 -9.37 7.56
N ASP A 618 -4.30 -9.13 6.44
CA ASP A 618 -4.92 -9.25 5.12
C ASP A 618 -5.33 -10.70 4.81
N ALA A 619 -4.50 -11.68 5.16
CA ALA A 619 -4.82 -13.11 5.01
C ALA A 619 -6.04 -13.53 5.85
N ALA A 620 -6.27 -12.91 7.01
CA ALA A 620 -7.47 -13.11 7.81
C ALA A 620 -8.74 -12.53 7.17
N GLY A 621 -8.61 -11.56 6.24
CA GLY A 621 -9.68 -11.04 5.39
C GLY A 621 -10.71 -10.09 6.06
N ASN A 622 -10.96 -10.25 7.35
CA ASN A 622 -11.97 -9.50 8.12
C ASN A 622 -11.36 -8.51 9.12
N CYS A 623 -10.08 -8.18 8.98
CA CYS A 623 -9.32 -7.34 9.90
C CYS A 623 -8.69 -6.14 9.20
N ALA A 624 -8.61 -4.99 9.88
CA ALA A 624 -7.90 -3.81 9.39
C ALA A 624 -7.08 -3.16 10.50
N TRP A 625 -5.82 -2.84 10.20
CA TRP A 625 -4.95 -2.08 11.10
C TRP A 625 -5.12 -0.59 10.87
N LEU A 626 -5.68 0.11 11.85
CA LEU A 626 -5.92 1.54 11.80
C LEU A 626 -4.72 2.32 12.33
N SER A 627 -3.76 2.59 11.45
CA SER A 627 -2.71 3.60 11.68
C SER A 627 -2.24 4.22 10.37
N ASN A 628 -1.77 5.46 10.42
CA ASN A 628 -1.20 6.13 9.23
C ASN A 628 -0.05 5.30 8.65
N GLU A 629 0.80 4.75 9.51
CA GLU A 629 1.92 3.90 9.11
C GLU A 629 1.46 2.61 8.42
N ALA A 630 0.38 1.98 8.89
CA ALA A 630 -0.18 0.80 8.25
C ALA A 630 -0.68 1.11 6.84
N PHE A 631 -1.40 2.23 6.66
CA PHE A 631 -1.84 2.68 5.34
C PHE A 631 -0.67 3.06 4.42
N ARG A 632 0.38 3.70 4.94
CA ARG A 632 1.61 3.98 4.19
C ARG A 632 2.23 2.70 3.66
N LEU A 633 2.39 1.68 4.53
CA LEU A 633 2.99 0.39 4.18
C LEU A 633 2.11 -0.40 3.21
N ALA A 634 0.79 -0.42 3.41
CA ALA A 634 -0.17 -1.05 2.51
C ALA A 634 -0.12 -0.39 1.12
N GLY A 635 -0.20 0.94 1.08
CA GLY A 635 -0.10 1.72 -0.16
C GLY A 635 1.23 1.48 -0.89
N MET A 636 2.35 1.44 -0.18
CA MET A 636 3.66 1.12 -0.78
C MET A 636 3.71 -0.30 -1.33
N THR A 637 3.10 -1.26 -0.64
CA THR A 637 3.10 -2.68 -1.05
C THR A 637 2.21 -2.90 -2.28
N ASP A 638 1.05 -2.26 -2.32
CA ASP A 638 0.05 -2.45 -3.38
C ASP A 638 0.29 -1.56 -4.60
N LEU A 639 0.51 -0.26 -4.39
CA LEU A 639 0.50 0.73 -5.47
C LEU A 639 1.81 0.72 -6.24
N LYS A 640 2.96 0.47 -5.60
CA LYS A 640 4.26 0.41 -6.30
C LYS A 640 4.26 -0.59 -7.48
N PRO A 641 3.88 -1.87 -7.32
CA PRO A 641 3.85 -2.81 -8.45
C PRO A 641 2.79 -2.44 -9.49
N ILE A 642 1.64 -1.90 -9.06
CA ILE A 642 0.57 -1.45 -9.96
C ILE A 642 1.05 -0.29 -10.83
N LEU A 643 1.63 0.74 -10.23
CA LEU A 643 2.15 1.91 -10.95
C LEU A 643 3.29 1.51 -11.89
N THR A 644 4.17 0.60 -11.46
CA THR A 644 5.24 0.06 -12.32
C THR A 644 4.67 -0.69 -13.52
N LYS A 645 3.63 -1.52 -13.32
CA LYS A 645 2.94 -2.25 -14.38
C LYS A 645 2.27 -1.30 -15.37
N VAL A 646 1.51 -0.31 -14.87
CA VAL A 646 0.82 0.69 -15.70
C VAL A 646 1.83 1.51 -16.50
N LEU A 647 2.92 1.96 -15.87
CA LEU A 647 4.02 2.67 -16.53
C LEU A 647 4.63 1.83 -17.66
N LEU A 648 4.92 0.56 -17.41
CA LEU A 648 5.49 -0.34 -18.42
C LEU A 648 4.51 -0.58 -19.58
N LEU A 649 3.22 -0.76 -19.29
CA LEU A 649 2.18 -0.88 -20.30
C LEU A 649 2.05 0.39 -21.14
N ALA A 650 2.11 1.58 -20.53
CA ALA A 650 2.08 2.86 -21.23
C ALA A 650 3.25 2.99 -22.21
N VAL A 651 4.48 2.71 -21.75
CA VAL A 651 5.68 2.74 -22.60
C VAL A 651 5.57 1.74 -23.75
N ILE A 652 5.12 0.51 -23.49
CA ILE A 652 4.91 -0.52 -24.52
C ILE A 652 3.85 -0.06 -25.53
N ALA A 653 2.72 0.47 -25.08
CA ALA A 653 1.65 0.94 -25.95
C ALA A 653 2.15 2.02 -26.90
N VAL A 654 2.90 3.00 -26.40
CA VAL A 654 3.48 4.05 -27.23
C VAL A 654 4.53 3.50 -28.20
N LEU A 655 5.41 2.61 -27.75
CA LEU A 655 6.40 1.97 -28.63
C LEU A 655 5.73 1.17 -29.76
N LEU A 656 4.65 0.44 -29.49
CA LEU A 656 3.90 -0.31 -30.49
C LEU A 656 3.27 0.61 -31.55
N LEU A 657 2.85 1.81 -31.18
CA LEU A 657 2.31 2.81 -32.10
C LEU A 657 3.40 3.53 -32.91
N LEU A 658 4.54 3.85 -32.31
CA LEU A 658 5.60 4.65 -32.95
C LEU A 658 6.60 3.82 -33.76
N LEU A 659 6.92 2.59 -33.35
CA LEU A 659 7.92 1.74 -34.01
C LEU A 659 7.61 1.50 -35.50
N PRO A 660 6.36 1.23 -35.93
CA PRO A 660 6.02 1.05 -37.34
C PRO A 660 6.24 2.30 -38.19
N VAL A 661 6.15 3.49 -37.58
CA VAL A 661 6.25 4.80 -38.25
C VAL A 661 7.71 5.25 -38.37
N TYR A 662 8.45 5.27 -37.27
CA TYR A 662 9.80 5.86 -37.24
C TYR A 662 10.93 4.87 -37.55
N ARG A 663 10.70 3.56 -37.30
CA ARG A 663 11.57 2.42 -37.68
C ARG A 663 13.05 2.56 -37.31
N SER A 664 13.37 3.40 -36.33
CA SER A 664 14.75 3.68 -35.90
C SER A 664 14.77 3.88 -34.38
N PRO A 665 15.53 3.05 -33.63
CA PRO A 665 15.62 3.18 -32.17
C PRO A 665 16.22 4.52 -31.75
N TRP A 666 17.07 5.12 -32.58
CA TRP A 666 17.63 6.46 -32.36
C TRP A 666 16.54 7.54 -32.38
N LYS A 667 15.65 7.51 -33.38
CA LYS A 667 14.54 8.46 -33.49
C LYS A 667 13.56 8.29 -32.32
N LEU A 668 13.29 7.05 -31.92
CA LEU A 668 12.47 6.77 -30.74
C LEU A 668 13.12 7.33 -29.47
N ALA A 669 14.42 7.12 -29.24
CA ALA A 669 15.11 7.67 -28.08
C ALA A 669 15.02 9.21 -28.01
N LEU A 670 15.13 9.90 -29.14
CA LEU A 670 14.96 11.37 -29.20
C LEU A 670 13.51 11.80 -28.90
N ILE A 671 12.51 11.01 -29.29
CA ILE A 671 11.11 11.28 -29.01
C ILE A 671 10.82 11.13 -27.50
N PHE A 672 11.39 10.14 -26.83
CA PHE A 672 11.23 9.93 -25.39
C PHE A 672 12.07 10.89 -24.52
N LEU A 673 13.11 11.52 -25.09
CA LEU A 673 14.07 12.32 -24.34
C LEU A 673 13.46 13.48 -23.53
N PRO A 674 12.48 14.27 -24.05
CA PRO A 674 11.83 15.31 -23.27
C PRO A 674 11.13 14.77 -22.01
N GLY A 675 10.45 13.62 -22.13
CA GLY A 675 9.71 13.00 -21.02
C GLY A 675 10.63 12.46 -19.95
N LEU A 676 11.68 11.77 -20.35
CA LEU A 676 12.70 11.28 -19.41
C LEU A 676 13.39 12.45 -18.68
N THR A 677 13.67 13.55 -19.39
CA THR A 677 14.28 14.74 -18.77
C THR A 677 13.32 15.40 -17.79
N ALA A 678 12.05 15.58 -18.17
CA ALA A 678 11.03 16.17 -17.33
C ALA A 678 10.81 15.38 -16.03
N ALA A 679 10.63 14.06 -16.13
CA ALA A 679 10.46 13.19 -14.97
C ALA A 679 11.69 13.20 -14.04
N LEU A 680 12.90 13.19 -14.60
CA LEU A 680 14.15 13.26 -13.82
C LEU A 680 14.30 14.62 -13.11
N TRP A 681 14.07 15.72 -13.81
CA TRP A 681 14.19 17.06 -13.23
C TRP A 681 13.11 17.31 -12.18
N PHE A 682 11.89 16.85 -12.41
CA PHE A 682 10.79 16.98 -11.46
C PHE A 682 11.07 16.19 -10.18
N THR A 683 11.47 14.92 -10.29
CA THR A 683 11.84 14.11 -9.12
C THR A 683 13.09 14.63 -8.41
N GLY A 684 14.04 15.22 -9.14
CA GLY A 684 15.18 15.93 -8.55
C GLY A 684 14.78 17.21 -7.81
N LEU A 685 13.77 17.94 -8.31
CA LEU A 685 13.22 19.14 -7.66
C LEU A 685 12.47 18.79 -6.37
N LEU A 686 11.71 17.69 -6.36
CA LEU A 686 11.08 17.16 -5.14
C LEU A 686 12.14 16.82 -4.09
N ALA A 687 13.21 16.11 -4.47
CA ALA A 687 14.33 15.81 -3.59
C ALA A 687 15.00 17.08 -3.04
N ALA A 688 15.24 18.08 -3.89
CA ALA A 688 15.85 19.35 -3.50
C ALA A 688 14.98 20.18 -2.54
N SER A 689 13.65 20.15 -2.74
CA SER A 689 12.70 20.87 -1.89
C SER A 689 12.34 20.13 -0.60
N GLY A 690 12.74 18.86 -0.47
CA GLY A 690 12.35 17.99 0.64
C GLY A 690 10.88 17.56 0.60
N SER A 691 10.17 17.81 -0.50
CA SER A 691 8.77 17.42 -0.69
C SER A 691 8.68 15.93 -1.00
N PRO A 692 7.81 15.17 -0.31
CA PRO A 692 7.69 13.74 -0.56
C PRO A 692 7.01 13.46 -1.91
N LEU A 693 7.44 12.40 -2.57
CA LEU A 693 6.70 11.81 -3.69
C LEU A 693 5.46 11.13 -3.15
N ASN A 694 4.30 11.75 -3.38
CA ASN A 694 2.99 11.25 -2.93
C ASN A 694 2.21 10.59 -4.07
N LEU A 695 1.06 10.01 -3.73
CA LEU A 695 0.20 9.31 -4.70
C LEU A 695 -0.27 10.23 -5.83
N ALA A 696 -0.72 11.45 -5.50
CA ALA A 696 -1.11 12.45 -6.49
C ALA A 696 0.02 12.76 -7.47
N SER A 697 1.25 12.88 -6.98
CA SER A 697 2.44 13.14 -7.80
C SER A 697 2.72 11.99 -8.77
N CYS A 698 2.68 10.74 -8.28
CA CYS A 698 2.83 9.55 -9.13
C CYS A 698 1.79 9.49 -10.25
N PHE A 699 0.53 9.84 -9.97
CA PHE A 699 -0.52 9.86 -11.01
C PHE A 699 -0.27 10.94 -12.05
N GLY A 700 0.08 12.16 -11.62
CA GLY A 700 0.47 13.24 -12.53
C GLY A 700 1.56 12.80 -13.50
N MET A 701 2.62 12.14 -12.99
CA MET A 701 3.75 11.66 -13.80
C MET A 701 3.31 10.62 -14.84
N ILE A 702 2.40 9.70 -14.50
CA ILE A 702 1.91 8.68 -15.47
C ILE A 702 1.10 9.33 -16.59
N ILE A 703 0.21 10.27 -16.24
CA ILE A 703 -0.62 11.01 -17.19
C ILE A 703 0.24 11.73 -18.23
N LEU A 704 1.38 12.28 -17.81
CA LEU A 704 2.25 13.09 -18.66
C LEU A 704 3.04 12.31 -19.71
N ILE A 705 3.24 11.00 -19.54
CA ILE A 705 4.01 10.21 -20.51
C ILE A 705 3.37 10.25 -21.90
N GLY A 706 2.05 10.22 -21.99
CA GLY A 706 1.35 10.33 -23.28
C GLY A 706 1.57 11.68 -23.94
N LEU A 707 1.58 12.74 -23.13
CA LEU A 707 1.59 14.14 -23.55
C LEU A 707 2.96 14.61 -23.98
N VAL A 708 3.97 14.26 -23.20
CA VAL A 708 5.33 14.75 -23.41
C VAL A 708 5.96 14.19 -24.69
N ILE A 709 5.49 13.02 -25.12
CA ILE A 709 5.95 12.37 -26.35
C ILE A 709 5.60 13.17 -27.60
N ASP A 710 4.48 13.90 -27.59
CA ASP A 710 4.06 14.73 -28.72
C ASP A 710 5.09 15.83 -29.01
N TYR A 711 5.63 16.47 -27.96
CA TYR A 711 6.69 17.47 -28.09
C TYR A 711 7.95 16.90 -28.74
N GLY A 712 8.32 15.65 -28.40
CA GLY A 712 9.43 14.94 -29.02
C GLY A 712 9.18 14.61 -30.51
N ILE A 713 7.96 14.20 -30.85
CA ILE A 713 7.52 13.95 -32.24
C ILE A 713 7.63 15.22 -33.09
N PHE A 714 7.09 16.35 -32.61
CA PHE A 714 7.11 17.61 -33.35
C PHE A 714 8.50 18.22 -33.45
N ALA A 715 9.32 18.13 -32.40
CA ALA A 715 10.71 18.58 -32.44
C ALA A 715 11.53 17.81 -33.49
N LEU A 716 11.37 16.49 -33.56
CA LEU A 716 12.04 15.66 -34.56
C LEU A 716 11.54 15.95 -35.99
N HIS A 717 10.22 16.15 -36.16
CA HIS A 717 9.63 16.50 -37.44
C HIS A 717 10.13 17.84 -37.98
N ASN A 718 10.25 18.86 -37.11
CA ASN A 718 10.79 20.17 -37.46
C ASN A 718 12.22 20.07 -38.02
N TYR A 719 13.09 19.30 -37.37
CA TYR A 719 14.47 19.11 -37.82
C TYR A 719 14.55 18.38 -39.18
N ALA A 720 13.67 17.41 -39.42
CA ALA A 720 13.70 16.62 -40.66
C ALA A 720 13.24 17.39 -41.90
N THR A 721 12.44 18.44 -41.74
CA THR A 721 11.71 19.06 -42.86
C THR A 721 12.34 20.39 -43.32
N GLU A 722 13.32 20.95 -42.60
CA GLU A 722 14.11 22.19 -42.86
C GLU A 722 13.34 23.44 -43.38
N SER A 723 12.01 23.42 -43.50
CA SER A 723 11.25 24.37 -44.35
C SER A 723 9.96 24.94 -43.74
N SER A 724 9.59 24.60 -42.51
CA SER A 724 8.37 25.12 -41.87
C SER A 724 8.69 25.99 -40.65
N THR A 725 8.71 27.31 -40.83
CA THR A 725 8.82 28.34 -39.76
C THR A 725 7.76 28.27 -38.66
N ASN A 726 6.79 27.34 -38.75
CA ASN A 726 5.58 27.33 -37.93
C ASN A 726 5.54 26.24 -36.85
N VAL A 727 6.44 25.24 -36.88
CA VAL A 727 6.41 24.13 -35.90
C VAL A 727 6.89 24.56 -34.50
N PRO A 728 8.00 25.31 -34.33
CA PRO A 728 8.41 25.81 -33.01
C PRO A 728 7.35 26.71 -32.38
N THR A 729 6.65 27.50 -33.19
CA THR A 729 5.50 28.30 -32.76
C THR A 729 4.38 27.44 -32.23
N ALA A 730 4.01 26.37 -32.95
CA ALA A 730 2.95 25.47 -32.53
C ALA A 730 3.31 24.75 -31.23
N VAL A 731 4.56 24.27 -31.10
CA VAL A 731 5.08 23.62 -29.90
C VAL A 731 5.12 24.58 -28.71
N PHE A 732 5.59 25.81 -28.90
CA PHE A 732 5.60 26.84 -27.85
C PHE A 732 4.18 27.20 -27.40
N LEU A 733 3.26 27.37 -28.36
CA LEU A 733 1.87 27.70 -28.05
C LEU A 733 1.17 26.56 -27.30
N SER A 734 1.36 25.32 -27.74
CA SER A 734 0.88 24.09 -27.07
C SER A 734 1.42 23.96 -25.64
N ALA A 735 2.73 24.17 -25.44
CA ALA A 735 3.34 24.18 -24.12
C ALA A 735 2.72 25.27 -23.23
N THR A 736 2.53 26.47 -23.78
CA THR A 736 1.98 27.62 -23.05
C THR A 736 0.52 27.39 -22.69
N THR A 737 -0.31 26.90 -23.61
CA THR A 737 -1.72 26.61 -23.34
C THR A 737 -1.85 25.58 -22.23
N THR A 738 -1.07 24.51 -22.31
CA THR A 738 -1.11 23.46 -21.30
C THR A 738 -0.54 23.91 -19.96
N LEU A 739 0.50 24.75 -19.96
CA LEU A 739 1.03 25.35 -18.74
C LEU A 739 -0.01 26.25 -18.06
N PHE A 740 -0.77 27.06 -18.82
CA PHE A 740 -1.81 27.90 -18.25
C PHE A 740 -2.97 27.09 -17.68
N THR A 741 -3.40 26.01 -18.34
CA THR A 741 -4.48 25.14 -17.81
C THR A 741 -4.03 24.32 -16.61
N SER A 742 -2.81 23.77 -16.63
CA SER A 742 -2.26 23.04 -15.48
C SER A 742 -1.92 23.95 -14.30
N ALA A 743 -1.43 25.16 -14.55
CA ALA A 743 -1.17 26.14 -13.49
C ALA A 743 -2.46 26.61 -12.82
N ALA A 744 -3.62 26.55 -13.48
CA ALA A 744 -4.90 26.86 -12.85
C ALA A 744 -5.21 25.91 -11.67
N LEU A 745 -4.76 24.65 -11.74
CA LEU A 745 -4.90 23.68 -10.62
C LEU A 745 -4.07 24.07 -9.40
N LEU A 746 -3.01 24.87 -9.55
CA LEU A 746 -2.20 25.35 -8.42
C LEU A 746 -2.96 26.30 -7.49
N PHE A 747 -4.12 26.81 -7.93
CA PHE A 747 -5.02 27.61 -7.09
C PHE A 747 -6.04 26.75 -6.33
N SER A 748 -6.02 25.43 -6.50
CA SER A 748 -6.86 24.50 -5.76
C SER A 748 -6.43 24.45 -4.29
N ARG A 749 -7.41 24.42 -3.39
CA ARG A 749 -7.21 24.11 -1.97
C ARG A 749 -7.07 22.62 -1.75
N HIS A 750 -7.66 21.79 -2.61
CA HIS A 750 -7.59 20.34 -2.50
C HIS A 750 -6.17 19.81 -2.85
N PRO A 751 -5.48 19.08 -1.95
CA PRO A 751 -4.10 18.66 -2.15
C PRO A 751 -3.88 17.82 -3.42
N VAL A 752 -4.81 16.90 -3.73
CA VAL A 752 -4.70 16.06 -4.93
C VAL A 752 -4.67 16.90 -6.21
N LEU A 753 -5.55 17.90 -6.33
CA LEU A 753 -5.62 18.77 -7.50
C LEU A 753 -4.40 19.70 -7.55
N PHE A 754 -3.99 20.26 -6.41
CA PHE A 754 -2.79 21.09 -6.30
C PHE A 754 -1.51 20.35 -6.73
N HIS A 755 -1.24 19.18 -6.14
CA HIS A 755 -0.07 18.38 -6.47
C HIS A 755 -0.10 17.90 -7.92
N THR A 756 -1.26 17.53 -8.44
CA THR A 756 -1.43 17.21 -9.87
C THR A 756 -1.07 18.42 -10.74
N GLY A 757 -1.56 19.61 -10.41
CA GLY A 757 -1.21 20.87 -11.08
C GLY A 757 0.28 21.17 -11.07
N LEU A 758 0.94 20.95 -9.93
CA LEU A 758 2.38 21.15 -9.75
C LEU A 758 3.21 20.21 -10.62
N VAL A 759 2.84 18.93 -10.68
CA VAL A 759 3.51 17.93 -11.52
C VAL A 759 3.33 18.29 -12.99
N LEU A 760 2.08 18.50 -13.44
CA LEU A 760 1.75 18.86 -14.82
C LEU A 760 2.52 20.11 -15.27
N SER A 761 2.47 21.19 -14.48
CA SER A 761 3.10 22.48 -14.83
C SER A 761 4.61 22.35 -14.98
N CYS A 762 5.28 21.72 -14.00
CA CYS A 762 6.74 21.56 -14.01
C CYS A 762 7.19 20.67 -15.17
N GLU A 763 6.53 19.53 -15.39
CA GLU A 763 6.94 18.61 -16.44
C GLU A 763 6.70 19.15 -17.84
N ILE A 764 5.59 19.86 -18.09
CA ILE A 764 5.35 20.53 -19.37
C ILE A 764 6.42 21.59 -19.63
N LEU A 765 6.78 22.37 -18.61
CA LEU A 765 7.85 23.36 -18.71
C LEU A 765 9.19 22.72 -19.07
N PHE A 766 9.60 21.67 -18.35
CA PHE A 766 10.87 20.97 -18.61
C PHE A 766 10.87 20.25 -19.96
N THR A 767 9.73 19.70 -20.35
CA THR A 767 9.50 19.11 -21.67
C THR A 767 9.69 20.13 -22.78
N ALA A 768 9.04 21.30 -22.67
CA ALA A 768 9.12 22.35 -23.66
C ALA A 768 10.55 22.88 -23.80
N ILE A 769 11.25 23.09 -22.69
CA ILE A 769 12.68 23.46 -22.69
C ILE A 769 13.51 22.41 -23.43
N THR A 770 13.27 21.13 -23.15
CA THR A 770 14.01 20.03 -23.78
C THR A 770 13.71 19.93 -25.28
N ALA A 771 12.45 20.04 -25.68
CA ALA A 771 12.02 19.94 -27.07
C ALA A 771 12.49 21.14 -27.93
N LEU A 772 12.39 22.37 -27.42
CA LEU A 772 12.72 23.59 -28.16
C LEU A 772 14.22 23.89 -28.20
N TYR A 773 14.98 23.58 -27.13
CA TYR A 773 16.39 23.97 -27.03
C TYR A 773 17.36 22.79 -27.01
N VAL A 774 17.07 21.75 -26.21
CA VAL A 774 18.01 20.63 -26.00
C VAL A 774 18.08 19.72 -27.23
N ILE A 775 16.94 19.33 -27.83
CA ILE A 775 16.93 18.45 -29.01
C ILE A 775 17.72 19.07 -30.18
N PRO A 776 17.46 20.34 -30.60
CA PRO A 776 18.27 20.97 -31.65
C PRO A 776 19.75 21.07 -31.30
N ALA A 777 20.11 21.41 -30.06
CA ALA A 777 21.49 21.47 -29.60
C ALA A 777 22.18 20.10 -29.66
N LEU A 778 21.51 19.04 -29.20
CA LEU A 778 22.03 17.68 -29.19
C LEU A 778 22.28 17.16 -30.61
N LEU A 779 21.34 17.41 -31.53
CA LEU A 779 21.47 17.03 -32.94
C LEU A 779 22.65 17.76 -33.63
N VAL A 780 22.85 19.04 -33.36
CA VAL A 780 24.00 19.81 -33.88
C VAL A 780 25.32 19.35 -33.25
N ALA A 781 25.35 19.06 -31.95
CA ALA A 781 26.54 18.60 -31.25
C ALA A 781 27.00 17.20 -31.73
N LEU A 782 26.05 16.32 -32.08
CA LEU A 782 26.30 14.93 -32.52
C LEU A 782 26.50 14.77 -34.04
N ARG A 783 26.35 15.84 -34.83
CA ARG A 783 26.29 15.84 -36.31
C ARG A 783 27.48 15.20 -37.05
N LYS A 784 28.62 14.93 -36.39
CA LYS A 784 29.81 14.30 -37.02
C LYS A 784 29.96 12.79 -36.76
N ARG A 785 29.23 12.21 -35.80
CA ARG A 785 29.21 10.77 -35.53
C ARG A 785 27.86 10.45 -34.90
N PRO A 786 26.87 9.88 -35.60
CA PRO A 786 25.77 9.26 -34.88
C PRO A 786 26.43 8.25 -33.94
N PRO A 787 26.24 8.33 -32.61
CA PRO A 787 26.72 7.27 -31.74
C PRO A 787 26.14 5.96 -32.29
N ARG A 788 26.91 4.85 -32.23
CA ARG A 788 26.33 3.52 -32.50
C ARG A 788 25.00 3.51 -31.75
N SER A 789 23.88 3.28 -32.45
CA SER A 789 22.52 3.45 -31.95
C SER A 789 22.29 2.76 -30.59
N THR A 790 23.13 1.78 -30.28
CA THR A 790 23.28 1.08 -29.02
C THR A 790 23.70 1.94 -27.83
N LEU A 791 24.55 2.98 -27.96
CA LEU A 791 25.06 3.75 -26.81
C LEU A 791 24.02 4.68 -26.20
N LEU A 792 23.28 5.46 -27.03
CA LEU A 792 22.23 6.34 -26.51
C LEU A 792 20.97 5.56 -26.15
N ALA A 793 20.66 4.49 -26.90
CA ALA A 793 19.64 3.54 -26.46
C ALA A 793 20.03 2.91 -25.13
N ALA A 794 21.30 2.55 -24.93
CA ALA A 794 21.82 2.06 -23.65
C ALA A 794 21.78 3.14 -22.57
N ILE A 795 22.00 4.42 -22.87
CA ILE A 795 21.84 5.54 -21.92
C ILE A 795 20.38 5.71 -21.50
N CYS A 796 19.44 5.70 -22.45
CA CYS A 796 18.00 5.78 -22.15
C CYS A 796 17.52 4.53 -21.39
N LEU A 797 18.01 3.34 -21.76
CA LEU A 797 17.79 2.08 -21.03
C LEU A 797 18.46 2.07 -19.65
N THR A 798 19.63 2.70 -19.48
CA THR A 798 20.26 2.83 -18.16
C THR A 798 19.57 3.88 -17.31
N PHE A 799 19.01 4.96 -17.86
CA PHE A 799 18.14 5.86 -17.09
C PHE A 799 16.86 5.16 -16.62
N LEU A 800 16.22 4.36 -17.48
CA LEU A 800 15.12 3.46 -17.10
C LEU A 800 15.56 2.43 -16.05
N ALA A 801 16.77 1.87 -16.16
CA ALA A 801 17.30 0.89 -15.21
C ALA A 801 17.79 1.49 -13.87
N VAL A 802 18.24 2.75 -13.87
CA VAL A 802 18.66 3.51 -12.67
C VAL A 802 17.43 3.91 -11.84
N GLY A 803 16.30 4.24 -12.50
CA GLY A 803 15.00 4.38 -11.84
C GLY A 803 14.43 3.05 -11.31
N CYS A 804 14.82 1.92 -11.92
CA CYS A 804 14.60 0.57 -11.42
C CYS A 804 15.66 0.12 -10.40
N ARG A 805 16.28 1.03 -9.63
CA ARG A 805 16.73 0.67 -8.27
C ARG A 805 15.50 0.46 -7.41
N SER A 806 14.83 -0.66 -7.68
CA SER A 806 14.20 -1.46 -6.63
C SER A 806 15.10 -1.38 -5.41
N THR A 807 14.52 -1.04 -4.25
CA THR A 807 14.95 -1.54 -2.94
C THR A 807 15.75 -2.80 -3.17
N SER A 808 17.05 -2.68 -2.93
CA SER A 808 18.04 -3.64 -3.36
C SER A 808 17.51 -5.05 -3.13
N PRO A 809 17.70 -6.01 -4.05
CA PRO A 809 17.54 -7.41 -3.70
C PRO A 809 18.40 -7.80 -2.48
N GLU A 810 19.30 -6.93 -1.99
CA GLU A 810 19.95 -7.07 -0.68
C GLU A 810 18.98 -7.03 0.52
N GLU A 811 17.73 -6.56 0.41
CA GLU A 811 16.74 -6.66 1.50
C GLU A 811 15.85 -7.90 1.36
N LEU A 812 15.42 -8.25 0.14
CA LEU A 812 14.65 -9.48 -0.12
C LEU A 812 15.52 -10.76 -0.14
N PHE A 813 16.81 -10.60 -0.45
CA PHE A 813 17.83 -11.64 -0.49
C PHE A 813 19.04 -11.23 0.36
N ALA A 814 18.80 -10.51 1.47
CA ALA A 814 19.81 -10.26 2.48
C ALA A 814 20.44 -11.61 2.86
N PRO A 815 21.76 -11.81 2.69
CA PRO A 815 22.39 -13.00 3.24
C PRO A 815 22.10 -12.99 4.74
N ARG A 816 21.43 -14.04 5.24
CA ARG A 816 21.18 -14.23 6.67
C ARG A 816 22.54 -14.18 7.37
N ARG A 817 22.83 -13.08 8.06
CA ARG A 817 24.06 -12.93 8.85
C ARG A 817 23.85 -13.70 10.14
N LEU A 818 24.02 -15.02 10.07
CA LEU A 818 23.97 -15.87 11.24
C LEU A 818 25.21 -15.58 12.09
N ARG A 819 25.01 -15.40 13.40
CA ARG A 819 26.12 -15.40 14.35
C ARG A 819 26.75 -16.80 14.38
N GLY A 820 28.04 -16.91 14.68
CA GLY A 820 28.74 -18.21 14.66
C GLY A 820 28.05 -19.29 15.51
N THR A 821 27.38 -18.89 16.59
CA THR A 821 26.56 -19.75 17.45
C THR A 821 25.28 -20.26 16.77
N GLU A 822 24.61 -19.43 15.99
CA GLU A 822 23.37 -19.78 15.27
C GLU A 822 23.67 -20.72 14.10
N ALA A 823 24.76 -20.46 13.36
CA ALA A 823 25.23 -21.35 12.31
C ALA A 823 25.69 -22.71 12.87
N ALA A 824 26.36 -22.72 14.04
CA ALA A 824 26.74 -23.94 14.74
C ALA A 824 25.52 -24.73 15.21
N HIS A 825 24.48 -24.06 15.71
CA HIS A 825 23.24 -24.70 16.16
C HIS A 825 22.44 -25.28 14.98
N GLU A 826 22.35 -24.58 13.85
CA GLU A 826 21.73 -25.10 12.62
C GLU A 826 22.52 -26.30 12.04
N TRP A 827 23.86 -26.26 12.10
CA TRP A 827 24.71 -27.38 11.67
C TRP A 827 24.65 -28.59 12.62
N GLN A 828 24.62 -28.37 13.93
CA GLN A 828 24.45 -29.43 14.92
C GLN A 828 23.05 -30.04 14.83
N ALA A 829 22.00 -29.24 14.60
CA ALA A 829 20.66 -29.75 14.32
C ALA A 829 20.63 -30.58 13.02
N PHE A 830 21.36 -30.15 12.00
CA PHE A 830 21.50 -30.90 10.75
C PHE A 830 22.23 -32.23 10.94
N GLN A 831 23.39 -32.25 11.64
CA GLN A 831 24.10 -33.48 12.01
C GLN A 831 23.22 -34.38 12.88
N ALA A 832 22.56 -33.86 13.91
CA ALA A 832 21.68 -34.65 14.76
C ALA A 832 20.52 -35.29 13.97
N ALA A 833 20.01 -34.62 12.93
CA ALA A 833 18.96 -35.14 12.07
C ALA A 833 19.43 -36.17 11.03
N HIS A 834 20.70 -36.13 10.59
CA HIS A 834 21.19 -36.90 9.43
C HIS A 834 22.44 -37.76 9.68
N ASN A 835 22.98 -37.80 10.90
CA ASN A 835 24.11 -38.66 11.26
C ASN A 835 23.63 -40.07 11.64
N ARG A 836 22.95 -40.75 10.71
CA ARG A 836 22.52 -42.15 10.80
C ARG A 836 23.39 -43.02 9.88
N ALA A 837 23.69 -44.24 10.31
CA ALA A 837 24.42 -45.21 9.48
C ALA A 837 23.75 -45.37 8.10
N GLY A 838 24.55 -45.24 7.03
CA GLY A 838 24.08 -45.34 5.64
C GLY A 838 23.76 -44.01 4.93
N THR A 839 24.02 -42.85 5.56
CA THR A 839 23.90 -41.54 4.90
C THR A 839 25.13 -41.22 4.06
N GLN A 840 24.96 -40.92 2.78
CA GLN A 840 26.02 -40.55 1.84
C GLN A 840 26.02 -39.03 1.63
N LEU A 841 27.20 -38.41 1.67
CA LEU A 841 27.39 -36.99 1.37
C LEU A 841 28.04 -36.83 -0.01
N LEU A 842 27.40 -36.05 -0.88
CA LEU A 842 27.84 -35.83 -2.26
C LEU A 842 27.85 -34.33 -2.58
N ASN A 843 28.79 -33.88 -3.40
CA ASN A 843 28.70 -32.56 -4.03
C ASN A 843 27.75 -32.65 -5.21
N LEU A 844 26.71 -31.83 -5.21
CA LEU A 844 25.73 -31.72 -6.28
C LEU A 844 25.79 -30.32 -6.91
N LYS A 845 25.86 -30.28 -8.24
CA LYS A 845 25.62 -29.07 -9.02
C LYS A 845 24.39 -29.30 -9.91
N VAL A 846 23.40 -28.41 -9.79
CA VAL A 846 22.20 -28.44 -10.63
C VAL A 846 22.26 -27.29 -11.64
N ASP A 847 22.26 -27.62 -12.92
CA ASP A 847 22.29 -26.69 -14.04
C ASP A 847 20.93 -26.66 -14.77
N ILE A 848 20.41 -25.47 -15.04
CA ILE A 848 19.24 -25.27 -15.93
C ILE A 848 19.41 -23.98 -16.73
N TRP A 849 19.34 -24.08 -18.06
CA TRP A 849 19.60 -22.97 -18.99
C TRP A 849 20.96 -22.28 -18.70
N TRP A 850 20.96 -21.06 -18.17
CA TRP A 850 22.16 -20.28 -17.81
C TRP A 850 22.33 -20.14 -16.28
N TYR A 851 21.65 -20.95 -15.47
CA TYR A 851 21.77 -20.95 -14.01
C TYR A 851 22.45 -22.23 -13.50
N SER A 852 23.35 -22.08 -12.52
CA SER A 852 24.06 -23.17 -11.83
C SER A 852 23.94 -23.03 -10.32
N PHE A 853 23.49 -24.08 -9.64
CA PHE A 853 23.33 -24.13 -8.19
C PHE A 853 24.26 -25.19 -7.59
N PRO A 854 25.37 -24.80 -6.91
CA PRO A 854 26.20 -25.73 -6.16
C PRO A 854 25.61 -25.98 -4.77
N MET A 855 25.56 -27.24 -4.34
CA MET A 855 25.01 -27.66 -3.05
C MET A 855 25.64 -28.95 -2.56
N LEU A 856 25.62 -29.17 -1.25
CA LEU A 856 26.00 -30.43 -0.63
C LEU A 856 24.74 -31.25 -0.42
N LEU A 857 24.73 -32.47 -0.91
CA LEU A 857 23.61 -33.39 -0.85
C LEU A 857 23.89 -34.45 0.21
N ALA A 858 23.05 -34.52 1.23
CA ALA A 858 22.97 -35.68 2.11
C ALA A 858 21.86 -36.59 1.61
N ILE A 859 22.19 -37.83 1.25
CA ILE A 859 21.23 -38.81 0.76
C ILE A 859 21.32 -40.11 1.54
N GLN A 860 20.18 -40.60 1.99
CA GLN A 860 20.01 -41.93 2.55
C GLN A 860 19.20 -42.75 1.57
N LYS A 861 19.70 -43.94 1.24
CA LYS A 861 19.01 -44.89 0.35
C LYS A 861 18.89 -46.26 1.01
N ASP A 862 17.73 -46.88 0.86
CA ASP A 862 17.49 -48.28 1.21
C ASP A 862 17.17 -49.07 -0.08
N PRO A 863 18.04 -50.00 -0.51
CA PRO A 863 17.84 -50.80 -1.71
C PRO A 863 16.60 -51.71 -1.65
N ALA A 864 16.23 -52.20 -0.46
CA ALA A 864 15.15 -53.18 -0.30
C ALA A 864 13.76 -52.55 -0.48
N THR A 865 13.59 -51.30 -0.03
CA THR A 865 12.32 -50.56 -0.03
C THR A 865 12.29 -49.43 -1.06
N ARG A 866 13.33 -49.32 -1.91
CA ARG A 866 13.58 -48.18 -2.82
C ARG A 866 13.38 -46.82 -2.14
N LYS A 867 13.67 -46.72 -0.84
CA LYS A 867 13.46 -45.50 -0.06
C LYS A 867 14.62 -44.54 -0.31
N ILE A 868 14.31 -43.30 -0.65
CA ILE A 868 15.27 -42.19 -0.71
C ILE A 868 14.80 -41.09 0.24
N ALA A 869 15.71 -40.65 1.10
CA ALA A 869 15.59 -39.40 1.82
C ALA A 869 16.82 -38.55 1.47
N ALA A 870 16.60 -37.37 0.90
CA ALA A 870 17.66 -36.52 0.41
C ALA A 870 17.44 -35.07 0.84
N THR A 871 18.49 -34.46 1.37
CA THR A 871 18.51 -33.06 1.80
C THR A 871 19.67 -32.35 1.12
N GLY A 872 19.36 -31.36 0.30
CA GLY A 872 20.35 -30.51 -0.36
C GLY A 872 20.53 -29.21 0.39
N MET A 873 21.78 -28.84 0.70
CA MET A 873 22.10 -27.65 1.48
C MET A 873 23.17 -26.79 0.79
N LEU A 874 23.14 -25.49 1.03
CA LEU A 874 24.25 -24.62 0.67
C LEU A 874 25.46 -24.89 1.57
N PRO A 875 26.68 -24.59 1.10
CA PRO A 875 27.88 -24.58 1.95
C PRO A 875 27.77 -23.65 3.18
N SER A 876 26.82 -22.71 3.18
CA SER A 876 26.52 -21.84 4.32
C SER A 876 25.60 -22.48 5.38
N GLY A 877 25.21 -23.75 5.23
CA GLY A 877 24.34 -24.49 6.16
C GLY A 877 22.84 -24.38 5.88
N ALA A 878 22.41 -23.53 4.96
CA ALA A 878 20.99 -23.35 4.63
C ALA A 878 20.46 -24.53 3.81
N VAL A 879 19.37 -25.16 4.28
CA VAL A 879 18.68 -26.23 3.55
C VAL A 879 17.95 -25.64 2.34
N LEU A 880 18.30 -26.08 1.15
CA LEU A 880 17.70 -25.67 -0.13
C LEU A 880 16.50 -26.54 -0.49
N PHE A 881 16.58 -27.84 -0.21
CA PHE A 881 15.44 -28.73 -0.32
C PHE A 881 15.60 -29.93 0.62
N SER A 882 14.49 -30.51 1.03
CA SER A 882 14.43 -31.83 1.63
C SER A 882 13.33 -32.62 0.94
N VAL A 883 13.62 -33.86 0.57
CA VAL A 883 12.68 -34.74 -0.11
C VAL A 883 12.81 -36.15 0.45
N SER A 884 11.69 -36.81 0.70
CA SER A 884 11.68 -38.22 1.10
C SER A 884 10.53 -38.97 0.44
N GLY A 885 10.76 -40.25 0.17
CA GLY A 885 9.76 -41.15 -0.40
C GLY A 885 10.22 -42.60 -0.40
N SER A 886 9.29 -43.52 -0.65
CA SER A 886 9.52 -44.97 -0.74
C SER A 886 8.74 -45.57 -1.91
N ASP A 887 9.20 -46.69 -2.47
CA ASP A 887 8.54 -47.42 -3.57
C ASP A 887 8.11 -46.53 -4.77
N GLY A 888 8.90 -45.50 -5.07
CA GLY A 888 8.61 -44.58 -6.17
C GLY A 888 7.47 -43.57 -5.92
N GLN A 889 6.94 -43.49 -4.70
CA GLN A 889 6.04 -42.41 -4.26
C GLN A 889 6.75 -41.38 -3.38
N GLU A 890 6.54 -40.09 -3.67
CA GLU A 890 7.03 -38.97 -2.86
C GLU A 890 6.16 -38.84 -1.59
N LEU A 891 6.76 -38.95 -0.41
CA LEU A 891 6.07 -38.85 0.89
C LEU A 891 6.11 -37.43 1.46
N SER A 892 7.23 -36.73 1.29
CA SER A 892 7.36 -35.35 1.73
C SER A 892 8.37 -34.60 0.87
N LYS A 893 8.10 -33.32 0.66
CA LYS A 893 9.00 -32.42 -0.05
C LYS A 893 8.86 -31.00 0.44
N THR A 894 9.99 -30.42 0.80
CA THR A 894 10.13 -29.01 1.15
C THR A 894 11.21 -28.39 0.28
N VAL A 895 10.91 -27.22 -0.28
CA VAL A 895 11.83 -26.48 -1.15
C VAL A 895 11.93 -25.07 -0.60
N SER A 896 13.15 -24.60 -0.42
CA SER A 896 13.42 -23.25 0.11
C SER A 896 12.79 -22.17 -0.77
N GLU A 897 12.28 -21.12 -0.14
CA GLU A 897 11.72 -19.95 -0.82
C GLU A 897 12.76 -19.15 -1.62
N VAL A 898 14.05 -19.42 -1.38
CA VAL A 898 15.17 -18.82 -2.12
C VAL A 898 15.09 -19.13 -3.63
N PHE A 899 14.41 -20.20 -4.04
CA PHE A 899 14.22 -20.51 -5.46
C PHE A 899 13.04 -19.74 -6.06
N PRO A 900 13.19 -19.15 -7.27
CA PRO A 900 12.07 -18.54 -7.97
C PRO A 900 10.96 -19.57 -8.27
N GLU A 901 9.70 -19.14 -8.34
CA GLU A 901 8.55 -20.04 -8.54
C GLU A 901 8.67 -20.93 -9.78
N ILE A 902 9.30 -20.42 -10.84
CA ILE A 902 9.60 -21.21 -12.05
C ILE A 902 10.54 -22.38 -11.74
N ALA A 903 11.54 -22.18 -10.87
CA ALA A 903 12.48 -23.22 -10.46
C ALA A 903 11.82 -24.22 -9.50
N LYS A 904 10.98 -23.78 -8.56
CA LYS A 904 10.19 -24.68 -7.71
C LYS A 904 9.28 -25.60 -8.54
N ARG A 905 8.59 -25.03 -9.54
CA ARG A 905 7.66 -25.75 -10.43
C ARG A 905 8.35 -26.63 -11.48
N LYS A 906 9.59 -26.35 -11.89
CA LYS A 906 10.29 -27.13 -12.94
C LYS A 906 11.42 -28.03 -12.43
N ILE A 907 12.26 -27.55 -11.52
CA ILE A 907 13.44 -28.29 -11.01
C ILE A 907 13.01 -29.22 -9.89
N PHE A 908 12.36 -28.65 -8.88
CA PHE A 908 12.06 -29.40 -7.67
C PHE A 908 10.82 -30.27 -7.85
N ALA A 909 9.93 -29.96 -8.78
CA ALA A 909 8.73 -30.76 -9.09
C ALA A 909 9.00 -32.26 -9.25
N THR A 910 10.11 -32.65 -9.89
CA THR A 910 10.46 -34.06 -10.15
C THR A 910 11.68 -34.56 -9.38
N ILE A 911 12.20 -33.79 -8.42
CA ILE A 911 13.52 -34.06 -7.82
C ILE A 911 13.58 -35.43 -7.13
N TYR A 912 12.48 -35.89 -6.52
CA TYR A 912 12.41 -37.23 -5.95
C TYR A 912 12.59 -38.31 -7.03
N GLN A 913 11.80 -38.22 -8.11
CA GLN A 913 11.85 -39.17 -9.23
C GLN A 913 13.23 -39.16 -9.91
N ASP A 914 13.83 -37.98 -10.07
CA ASP A 914 15.16 -37.81 -10.62
C ASP A 914 16.21 -38.50 -9.75
N LEU A 915 16.15 -38.35 -8.42
CA LEU A 915 17.04 -39.06 -7.49
C LEU A 915 16.82 -40.58 -7.52
N CYS A 916 15.57 -41.06 -7.57
CA CYS A 916 15.28 -42.49 -7.73
C CYS A 916 15.89 -43.06 -9.01
N ASN A 917 15.77 -42.34 -10.14
CA ASN A 917 16.38 -42.75 -11.39
C ASN A 917 17.92 -42.79 -11.25
N ILE A 918 18.52 -41.76 -10.68
CA ILE A 918 19.99 -41.68 -10.53
C ILE A 918 20.54 -42.81 -9.64
N PHE A 919 19.91 -43.10 -8.50
CA PHE A 919 20.49 -43.97 -7.49
C PHE A 919 19.99 -45.43 -7.51
N PHE A 920 18.86 -45.73 -8.16
CA PHE A 920 18.32 -47.09 -8.26
C PHE A 920 18.24 -47.65 -9.68
N THR A 921 18.38 -46.82 -10.72
CA THR A 921 18.40 -47.30 -12.13
C THR A 921 19.77 -47.21 -12.79
N ALA A 922 20.80 -46.77 -12.07
CA ALA A 922 22.18 -46.80 -12.54
C ALA A 922 22.70 -48.25 -12.70
N PRO A 923 23.62 -48.52 -13.64
CA PRO A 923 24.28 -49.82 -13.78
C PRO A 923 24.94 -50.26 -12.47
N PRO A 924 24.98 -51.57 -12.17
CA PRO A 924 25.58 -52.08 -10.92
C PRO A 924 27.06 -51.71 -10.76
N ASP A 925 27.74 -51.40 -11.87
CA ASP A 925 29.15 -51.00 -11.93
C ASP A 925 29.38 -49.55 -11.48
N TRP A 926 28.32 -48.76 -11.24
CA TRP A 926 28.40 -47.39 -10.72
C TRP A 926 28.39 -47.38 -9.20
N HIS A 927 29.57 -47.25 -8.61
CA HIS A 927 29.72 -47.13 -7.15
C HIS A 927 29.97 -45.67 -6.74
N PHE A 928 29.04 -45.10 -5.99
CA PHE A 928 29.25 -43.82 -5.30
C PHE A 928 30.10 -44.07 -4.04
N PRO A 929 31.21 -43.34 -3.82
CA PRO A 929 32.10 -43.59 -2.69
C PRO A 929 31.40 -43.30 -1.35
N LEU A 930 31.56 -44.21 -0.38
CA LEU A 930 31.14 -44.01 1.01
C LEU A 930 32.22 -43.19 1.74
N VAL A 931 31.90 -42.00 2.24
CA VAL A 931 32.77 -41.29 3.18
C VAL A 931 32.18 -41.39 4.58
N THR A 932 32.85 -42.14 5.45
CA THR A 932 32.70 -42.10 6.91
C THR A 932 33.90 -41.32 7.48
N SER A 933 33.64 -40.30 8.27
CA SER A 933 34.58 -39.24 8.69
C SER A 933 35.68 -39.66 9.68
N ILE A 934 36.86 -39.02 9.64
CA ILE A 934 37.83 -38.91 10.76
C ILE A 934 37.86 -37.44 11.24
N PRO A 935 37.90 -37.15 12.56
CA PRO A 935 37.90 -35.79 13.08
C PRO A 935 39.29 -35.12 13.17
N VAL A 936 39.38 -33.83 12.78
CA VAL A 936 40.54 -32.95 13.05
C VAL A 936 40.14 -31.91 14.10
N GLN A 937 41.00 -31.70 15.09
CA GLN A 937 40.81 -30.70 16.15
C GLN A 937 41.44 -29.35 15.79
N ARG A 938 40.74 -28.25 16.05
CA ARG A 938 41.24 -26.87 15.88
C ARG A 938 40.92 -26.02 17.11
N GLN A 939 41.86 -25.18 17.54
CA GLN A 939 41.62 -24.16 18.56
C GLN A 939 41.04 -22.87 17.98
N LEU A 940 39.99 -22.36 18.61
CA LEU A 940 39.38 -21.06 18.35
C LEU A 940 40.16 -19.93 19.03
N PRO A 941 39.98 -18.66 18.61
CA PRO A 941 40.68 -17.50 19.19
C PRO A 941 40.48 -17.33 20.70
N ASP A 942 39.39 -17.89 21.23
CA ASP A 942 39.00 -17.80 22.64
C ASP A 942 39.52 -19.00 23.47
N GLY A 943 40.30 -19.90 22.87
CA GLY A 943 40.97 -21.03 23.53
C GLY A 943 40.21 -22.37 23.50
N GLU A 944 38.93 -22.40 23.10
CA GLU A 944 38.16 -23.65 22.97
C GLU A 944 38.66 -24.55 21.82
N GLN A 945 38.77 -25.85 22.09
CA GLN A 945 39.13 -26.86 21.10
C GLN A 945 37.87 -27.44 20.43
N GLN A 946 37.82 -27.35 19.11
CA GLN A 946 36.72 -27.84 18.30
C GLN A 946 37.15 -29.06 17.48
N SER A 947 36.46 -30.20 17.63
CA SER A 947 36.69 -31.42 16.84
C SER A 947 35.74 -31.45 15.63
N LEU A 948 36.29 -31.33 14.42
CA LEU A 948 35.54 -31.30 13.16
C LEU A 948 35.73 -32.62 12.42
N ALA A 949 34.65 -33.39 12.25
CA ALA A 949 34.62 -34.56 11.40
C ALA A 949 34.60 -34.15 9.91
N GLY A 950 35.70 -34.39 9.19
CA GLY A 950 35.89 -34.06 7.76
C GLY A 950 36.56 -32.69 7.51
N LYS A 951 37.39 -32.60 6.46
CA LYS A 951 37.97 -31.31 6.02
C LYS A 951 36.85 -30.44 5.42
N PRO A 952 36.51 -29.27 6.00
CA PRO A 952 35.54 -28.38 5.40
C PRO A 952 36.09 -27.80 4.10
N LEU A 953 35.27 -27.78 3.06
CA LEU A 953 35.56 -27.06 1.82
C LEU A 953 35.71 -25.56 2.14
N ARG A 954 36.89 -25.01 1.88
CA ARG A 954 37.18 -23.59 2.15
C ARG A 954 36.62 -22.73 1.01
N LEU A 955 35.63 -21.90 1.32
CA LEU A 955 35.13 -20.85 0.42
C LEU A 955 36.23 -19.80 0.23
N VAL A 956 36.89 -19.77 -0.93
CA VAL A 956 37.99 -18.81 -1.17
C VAL A 956 37.46 -17.43 -1.60
N GLN A 957 36.42 -17.37 -2.43
CA GLN A 957 35.85 -16.10 -2.87
C GLN A 957 34.38 -16.24 -3.31
N LYS A 958 33.52 -15.29 -2.93
CA LYS A 958 32.13 -15.15 -3.39
C LYS A 958 32.03 -13.84 -4.17
N ARG A 959 31.81 -13.90 -5.49
CA ARG A 959 31.48 -12.72 -6.29
C ARG A 959 29.98 -12.70 -6.55
N LEU A 960 29.31 -11.66 -6.06
CA LEU A 960 27.90 -11.40 -6.36
C LEU A 960 27.85 -10.61 -7.67
N GLY A 961 27.34 -11.22 -8.74
CA GLY A 961 27.11 -10.52 -10.00
C GLY A 961 25.86 -9.62 -9.94
N THR A 962 25.91 -8.45 -10.58
CA THR A 962 24.71 -7.64 -10.86
C THR A 962 24.05 -8.12 -12.15
N PHE A 963 22.73 -8.28 -12.12
CA PHE A 963 21.94 -8.62 -13.30
C PHE A 963 22.24 -7.65 -14.47
N PRO A 964 22.44 -8.12 -15.71
CA PRO A 964 22.17 -9.48 -16.21
C PRO A 964 23.35 -10.46 -16.08
N ASN A 965 24.50 -10.04 -15.57
CA ASN A 965 25.69 -10.89 -15.48
C ASN A 965 25.78 -11.53 -14.08
N ARG A 966 25.23 -12.75 -13.92
CA ARG A 966 25.37 -13.54 -12.70
C ARG A 966 25.95 -14.92 -13.00
N GLU A 967 27.25 -15.08 -12.80
CA GLU A 967 27.90 -16.38 -12.60
C GLU A 967 28.25 -16.55 -11.12
N TRP A 968 27.89 -17.68 -10.53
CA TRP A 968 28.36 -18.09 -9.20
C TRP A 968 29.63 -18.93 -9.40
N ILE A 969 30.79 -18.33 -9.22
CA ILE A 969 32.07 -19.07 -9.22
C ILE A 969 32.49 -19.23 -7.76
N VAL A 970 32.50 -20.47 -7.29
CA VAL A 970 33.00 -20.84 -5.97
C VAL A 970 34.26 -21.67 -6.17
N TYR A 971 35.41 -21.12 -5.80
CA TYR A 971 36.68 -21.84 -5.80
C TYR A 971 36.86 -22.60 -4.48
N TYR A 972 37.23 -23.88 -4.60
CA TYR A 972 37.67 -24.73 -3.50
C TYR A 972 39.10 -25.21 -3.84
N SER A 973 40.05 -25.17 -2.90
CA SER A 973 41.44 -25.67 -3.08
C SER A 973 41.47 -27.21 -3.16
N GLU A 974 42.32 -27.93 -3.90
CA GLU A 974 43.34 -27.63 -4.93
C GLU A 974 42.96 -28.36 -6.23
N TRP A 975 43.26 -27.76 -7.38
CA TRP A 975 43.17 -28.37 -8.72
C TRP A 975 44.52 -29.01 -9.05
N ASP A 976 44.48 -30.25 -9.54
CA ASP A 976 45.59 -30.84 -10.28
C ASP A 976 45.03 -31.54 -11.54
N GLU A 977 45.73 -31.40 -12.67
CA GLU A 977 45.24 -31.67 -14.03
C GLU A 977 45.33 -33.14 -14.47
N ASP A 978 45.88 -34.06 -13.67
CA ASP A 978 46.07 -35.45 -14.09
C ASP A 978 44.91 -36.38 -13.70
N LEU A 979 43.97 -36.49 -14.66
CA LEU A 979 42.79 -37.33 -14.71
C LEU A 979 43.11 -38.83 -14.88
N THR A 980 42.89 -39.66 -13.85
CA THR A 980 42.93 -41.13 -14.01
C THR A 980 41.78 -41.93 -13.36
N SER A 981 40.75 -41.32 -12.78
CA SER A 981 39.53 -42.04 -12.37
C SER A 981 38.26 -41.18 -12.42
N CYS A 982 37.10 -41.82 -12.60
CA CYS A 982 35.82 -41.22 -12.97
C CYS A 982 35.48 -39.93 -12.18
N THR A 983 35.52 -38.77 -12.84
CA THR A 983 35.58 -37.45 -12.18
C THR A 983 34.25 -36.77 -11.93
N GLU A 984 33.19 -37.14 -12.64
CA GLU A 984 31.83 -36.63 -12.38
C GLU A 984 30.75 -37.57 -12.93
N ILE A 985 29.63 -37.66 -12.23
CA ILE A 985 28.42 -38.34 -12.71
C ILE A 985 27.44 -37.27 -13.16
N VAL A 986 27.06 -37.30 -14.43
CA VAL A 986 26.15 -36.31 -15.04
C VAL A 986 24.83 -36.96 -15.42
N TYR A 987 23.74 -36.50 -14.83
CA TYR A 987 22.38 -36.88 -15.19
C TYR A 987 21.66 -35.71 -15.86
N LYS A 988 21.10 -35.93 -17.05
CA LYS A 988 20.31 -34.92 -17.77
C LYS A 988 18.86 -35.37 -17.86
N ASN A 989 17.96 -34.61 -17.23
CA ASN A 989 16.53 -34.79 -17.41
C ASN A 989 16.08 -33.94 -18.61
N TYR A 990 15.91 -34.58 -19.77
CA TYR A 990 15.48 -33.92 -21.00
C TYR A 990 14.04 -33.37 -20.95
N ARG A 991 13.19 -33.87 -20.03
CA ARG A 991 11.81 -33.39 -19.85
C ARG A 991 11.75 -32.06 -19.12
N THR A 992 12.62 -31.85 -18.14
CA THR A 992 12.69 -30.61 -17.34
C THR A 992 13.79 -29.66 -17.83
N GLY A 993 14.73 -30.14 -18.63
CA GLY A 993 15.91 -29.39 -19.09
C GLY A 993 16.98 -29.24 -18.01
N CYS A 994 16.87 -29.99 -16.91
CA CYS A 994 17.82 -29.94 -15.78
C CYS A 994 19.00 -30.89 -16.02
N LYS A 995 20.21 -30.46 -15.64
CA LYS A 995 21.42 -31.28 -15.59
C LYS A 995 21.93 -31.33 -14.15
N PHE A 996 22.00 -32.53 -13.58
CA PHE A 996 22.56 -32.79 -12.26
C PHE A 996 23.98 -33.34 -12.44
N THR A 997 24.96 -32.74 -11.77
CA THR A 997 26.37 -33.15 -11.81
C THR A 997 26.82 -33.49 -10.40
N PHE A 998 27.20 -34.74 -10.15
CA PHE A 998 27.70 -35.23 -8.88
C PHE A 998 29.22 -35.37 -8.93
N ARG A 999 29.90 -34.97 -7.85
CA ARG A 999 31.35 -35.14 -7.72
C ARG A 999 31.72 -35.80 -6.38
N PRO A 1000 32.61 -36.80 -6.38
CA PRO A 1000 33.10 -37.39 -5.15
C PRO A 1000 34.05 -36.44 -4.41
N PRO A 1001 34.07 -36.44 -3.07
CA PRO A 1001 35.15 -35.81 -2.29
C PRO A 1001 36.47 -36.63 -2.43
N ARG A 1002 37.62 -35.97 -2.67
CA ARG A 1002 38.93 -36.64 -2.84
C ARG A 1002 39.41 -37.21 -1.49
N GLN A 1003 39.86 -38.48 -1.46
CA GLN A 1003 40.60 -39.03 -0.32
C GLN A 1003 42.05 -38.53 -0.38
N GLU A 1004 42.63 -38.15 0.77
CA GLU A 1004 44.06 -37.84 0.87
C GLU A 1004 44.89 -39.09 0.53
N GLN A 1005 45.89 -38.94 -0.34
CA GLN A 1005 47.03 -39.84 -0.30
C GLN A 1005 47.73 -39.62 1.03
N GLN A 1006 47.85 -40.68 1.83
CA GLN A 1006 48.73 -40.67 3.00
C GLN A 1006 50.16 -40.53 2.47
N ASP A 1007 50.72 -39.34 2.53
CA ASP A 1007 52.16 -39.19 2.52
C ASP A 1007 52.69 -39.89 3.78
N THR A 1008 53.23 -41.10 3.60
CA THR A 1008 54.18 -41.71 4.54
C THR A 1008 55.34 -40.73 4.77
N PRO A 1009 55.86 -40.68 6.01
CA PRO A 1009 56.04 -39.48 6.82
C PRO A 1009 56.99 -38.41 6.28
#